data_AF-A0A318EI93-F1
#
_entry.id   AF-A0A318EI93-F1
#
_cell.length_a   1.000
_cell.length_b   1.000
_cell.length_c   1.000
_cell.angle_alpha   90.00
_cell.angle_beta   90.00
_cell.angle_gamma   90.00
#
_symmetry.space_group_name_H-M   'P 1'
#
loop_
_entity.id
_entity.type
_entity.pdbx_description
1 polymer ?
#
loop_
_entity_poly.entity_id
_entity_poly.type
_entity_poly.pdbx_seq_one_letter_code
_entity_poly.pdbx_strand_id
1 'polypeptide(L)'
;MSIKQYFNTDWKFTKQKIGQSLSNLDSLTIQWTDVDLPHDWLIYGDDLYETSEGWYQKDFYYTSVSNQLLSLCFDGVYMDSTLFINHKEVGTWPYGYSSFEYEITPYLMTGKNDIKLRVKHEHPNSRWYSGAGIYRNVWLKSYAMSHFIENGIYISTNKKQEDYSLIVSHEISQNAIGTVRHTLLDANEKLIMSGISSDVEILIRDIIPWTLEKPYLYTLRSELLIDDVVVDTENNRFGFRSITFDCNQGFFLNGVHTKLNGVCQHHDLGALGSAFHKTAAKRQLLLLKQMGANAIRTSHNMPAPELLALTDEMGFLVIDEVFDMWERSKTAYDYARFFKEHCVKDVKSWIRRDRNHPSVIMWSIGNEIYDTHADEHGMEITQALYDEVKKHDSRNNAYVTIASNYMTWENARKCANIVKLAGYNYTEKLYQEHHKKYPDWAIYGSETSSLVQSRGIYHFPLNEPILCEDDEQCSSLGNSTTSWGAKSMESCILSERDTPFSMGQFIWTGFDYIGEPTPYHTRNSYFGQIDTAGFPKDSFYFYQSSWTSYKENPMIHISTYWDFNPNQLIDVRIMSNAPKIELFLNDISLGCQHLEHQIGTKLIGDWQIPYERGHLHAVAFDESNQIIASDDAYSFDDAATIELTANKQCMTANAEDLVFVTIRMMDAQGHPVENANNRVYVKVEGAGRLVGLDNGDSTDSDSYKGSSRKLFSGKLLAMVASTLESGSITINVTSIGLPMGQLKLNAVASPNKPVASALLSSFESIITREIPVRKIELISRNGQTFTKDHTRIIVEARIYPMNASYHDINWQVTNASGVAIQIASVKSLCDAEHLVEITAHGDGDFRLRASCKNGGDHAQIISSLEFSISGLGSLTLNPYQFISGSLYSSYEGEISNGNERGVATSRDSLTCITYDNLDFGEYGSDTLTLPIFELESTPAVIRFYEGKRNTEKLLGSFIYDKETIWNVYQDATYILNQRLSGITSLTIEVERKIHIKGFCFLKKEKAFEKIYVKEANHIYGDTFTISSHCVEGIGNNVSLEFKNMDFGNRGAGKVIICGRCPIDRNTIQIHFHNEAFDSIEIAELNHSDHFEVQTFDIRRVFGMQTVTFVFLPGSNFDFQWFRFE
;
A
#
# COMPACT_ATOMS: atom_id res chain seq x y z
N MET A 1 15.81 -13.46 45.30
CA MET A 1 15.71 -13.86 43.88
C MET A 1 14.83 -12.86 43.18
N SER A 2 15.25 -12.39 42.02
CA SER A 2 14.42 -11.53 41.19
C SER A 2 13.23 -12.32 40.64
N ILE A 3 12.08 -11.67 40.54
CA ILE A 3 10.85 -12.28 40.03
C ILE A 3 10.23 -11.31 39.05
N LYS A 4 10.04 -11.73 37.80
CA LYS A 4 9.33 -11.00 36.74
C LYS A 4 7.95 -11.61 36.54
N GLN A 5 6.89 -10.82 36.67
CA GLN A 5 5.49 -11.28 36.58
C GLN A 5 4.69 -10.37 35.67
N TYR A 6 3.75 -10.94 34.91
CA TYR A 6 2.79 -10.15 34.13
C TYR A 6 2.03 -9.18 35.02
N PHE A 7 1.87 -7.96 34.53
CA PHE A 7 1.15 -6.89 35.21
C PHE A 7 -0.02 -6.35 34.37
N ASN A 8 -0.53 -7.17 33.46
CA ASN A 8 -1.52 -6.81 32.43
C ASN A 8 -2.98 -6.75 32.91
N THR A 9 -3.32 -7.35 34.05
CA THR A 9 -4.72 -7.40 34.55
C THR A 9 -5.14 -6.10 35.22
N ASP A 10 -6.45 -5.87 35.36
CA ASP A 10 -7.04 -4.85 36.24
C ASP A 10 -6.64 -3.39 35.93
N TRP A 11 -6.33 -3.12 34.66
CA TRP A 11 -6.14 -1.76 34.15
C TRP A 11 -7.46 -1.15 33.74
N LYS A 12 -7.55 0.17 33.92
CA LYS A 12 -8.64 0.97 33.37
C LYS A 12 -8.11 2.00 32.40
N PHE A 13 -8.92 2.33 31.40
CA PHE A 13 -8.59 3.24 30.33
C PHE A 13 -9.61 4.37 30.21
N THR A 14 -9.14 5.53 29.81
CA THR A 14 -9.97 6.64 29.34
C THR A 14 -9.25 7.42 28.23
N LYS A 15 -9.98 7.76 27.17
CA LYS A 15 -9.48 8.60 26.07
C LYS A 15 -9.81 10.06 26.35
N GLN A 16 -8.85 10.95 26.17
CA GLN A 16 -8.96 12.37 26.43
C GLN A 16 -8.42 13.19 25.25
N LYS A 17 -8.76 14.48 25.21
CA LYS A 17 -8.13 15.42 24.27
C LYS A 17 -6.70 15.68 24.69
N ILE A 18 -5.79 15.83 23.72
CA ILE A 18 -4.37 16.16 23.96
C ILE A 18 -4.23 17.35 24.93
N GLY A 19 -3.28 17.22 25.85
CA GLY A 19 -2.84 18.30 26.74
C GLY A 19 -3.52 18.31 28.10
N GLN A 20 -4.17 17.22 28.55
CA GLN A 20 -4.66 17.17 29.93
C GLN A 20 -3.48 17.03 30.90
N SER A 21 -3.48 17.84 31.96
CA SER A 21 -2.63 17.61 33.12
C SER A 21 -3.27 16.57 34.03
N LEU A 22 -2.45 15.91 34.86
CA LEU A 22 -2.96 14.98 35.86
C LEU A 22 -3.96 15.64 36.83
N SER A 23 -3.73 16.90 37.21
CA SER A 23 -4.64 17.66 38.07
C SER A 23 -5.99 17.94 37.41
N ASN A 24 -5.99 18.21 36.09
CA ASN A 24 -7.22 18.42 35.34
C ASN A 24 -7.97 17.11 35.19
N LEU A 25 -7.26 16.01 34.90
CA LEU A 25 -7.84 14.67 34.81
C LEU A 25 -8.60 14.29 36.09
N ASP A 26 -7.99 14.51 37.26
CA ASP A 26 -8.63 14.22 38.56
C ASP A 26 -9.81 15.16 38.89
N SER A 27 -9.86 16.36 38.28
CA SER A 27 -10.96 17.31 38.47
C SER A 27 -12.18 17.03 37.59
N LEU A 28 -11.99 16.28 36.50
CA LEU A 28 -13.05 15.92 35.56
C LEU A 28 -13.84 14.73 36.12
N THR A 29 -15.15 14.71 35.89
CA THR A 29 -15.97 13.51 36.13
C THR A 29 -15.73 12.56 34.95
N ILE A 30 -14.68 11.74 35.04
CA ILE A 30 -14.24 10.86 33.96
C ILE A 30 -14.81 9.45 34.15
N GLN A 31 -15.36 8.90 33.07
CA GLN A 31 -15.68 7.48 32.99
C GLN A 31 -14.40 6.70 32.62
N TRP A 32 -14.04 5.78 33.49
CA TRP A 32 -12.97 4.81 33.28
C TRP A 32 -13.56 3.47 32.90
N THR A 33 -12.99 2.81 31.89
CA THR A 33 -13.45 1.50 31.40
C THR A 33 -12.36 0.47 31.66
N ASP A 34 -12.72 -0.71 32.17
CA ASP A 34 -11.75 -1.79 32.35
C ASP A 34 -11.26 -2.30 30.99
N VAL A 35 -9.96 -2.58 30.87
CA VAL A 35 -9.33 -3.06 29.62
C VAL A 35 -8.37 -4.22 29.88
N ASP A 36 -8.26 -5.12 28.90
CA ASP A 36 -7.21 -6.13 28.86
C ASP A 36 -5.95 -5.51 28.23
N LEU A 37 -4.78 -5.65 28.87
CA LEU A 37 -3.51 -5.41 28.20
C LEU A 37 -3.00 -6.72 27.57
N PRO A 38 -2.34 -6.67 26.40
CA PRO A 38 -2.04 -5.46 25.62
C PRO A 38 -3.27 -4.79 24.97
N HIS A 39 -3.26 -3.46 24.88
CA HIS A 39 -4.39 -2.64 24.44
C HIS A 39 -3.97 -1.58 23.42
N ASP A 40 -4.65 -1.60 22.28
CA ASP A 40 -4.65 -0.57 21.24
C ASP A 40 -6.04 0.07 21.24
N TRP A 41 -6.18 1.35 21.58
CA TRP A 41 -7.51 1.96 21.67
C TRP A 41 -8.06 2.41 20.31
N LEU A 42 -7.21 2.63 19.30
CA LEU A 42 -7.64 3.14 18.01
C LEU A 42 -8.38 2.07 17.20
N ILE A 43 -7.99 0.81 17.33
CA ILE A 43 -8.63 -0.30 16.59
C ILE A 43 -10.13 -0.51 16.93
N TYR A 44 -10.59 0.06 18.06
CA TYR A 44 -12.00 0.02 18.46
C TYR A 44 -12.83 1.17 17.88
N GLY A 45 -12.18 2.21 17.34
CA GLY A 45 -12.82 3.40 16.79
C GLY A 45 -13.09 3.34 15.29
N ASP A 46 -13.88 4.30 14.80
CA ASP A 46 -14.14 4.49 13.37
C ASP A 46 -12.98 5.23 12.68
N ASP A 47 -12.34 6.17 13.39
CA ASP A 47 -11.12 6.89 12.96
C ASP A 47 -9.88 6.26 13.60
N LEU A 48 -9.17 5.45 12.80
CA LEU A 48 -7.95 4.75 13.21
C LEU A 48 -6.72 5.67 13.37
N TYR A 49 -6.87 6.98 13.11
CA TYR A 49 -5.77 7.95 13.14
C TYR A 49 -6.08 9.16 14.04
N GLU A 50 -7.09 9.05 14.89
CA GLU A 50 -7.56 10.15 15.75
C GLU A 50 -6.44 10.72 16.64
N THR A 51 -6.29 12.06 16.61
CA THR A 51 -5.41 12.76 17.55
C THR A 51 -6.03 12.82 18.94
N SER A 52 -5.44 12.10 19.89
CA SER A 52 -5.96 11.96 21.25
C SER A 52 -4.86 11.55 22.24
N GLU A 53 -5.11 11.65 23.54
CA GLU A 53 -4.28 11.01 24.56
C GLU A 53 -5.07 9.94 25.32
N GLY A 54 -4.41 8.83 25.59
CA GLY A 54 -4.92 7.74 26.40
C GLY A 54 -4.35 7.80 27.81
N TRP A 55 -5.21 7.65 28.81
CA TRP A 55 -4.80 7.49 30.20
C TRP A 55 -5.15 6.08 30.66
N TYR A 56 -4.16 5.40 31.23
CA TYR A 56 -4.30 4.11 31.87
C TYR A 56 -4.12 4.29 33.37
N GLN A 57 -4.96 3.64 34.19
CA GLN A 57 -4.80 3.62 35.64
C GLN A 57 -4.91 2.22 36.21
N LYS A 58 -4.19 1.97 37.31
CA LYS A 58 -4.26 0.74 38.07
C LYS A 58 -4.02 1.00 39.55
N ASP A 59 -4.88 0.42 40.37
CA ASP A 59 -4.68 0.35 41.81
C ASP A 59 -3.67 -0.76 42.14
N PHE A 60 -2.60 -0.44 42.85
CA PHE A 60 -1.57 -1.40 43.25
C PHE A 60 -1.39 -1.45 44.76
N TYR A 61 -1.66 -2.61 45.35
CA TYR A 61 -1.48 -2.83 46.79
C TYR A 61 -0.08 -3.39 47.05
N TYR A 62 0.74 -2.59 47.74
CA TYR A 62 2.13 -2.90 48.02
C TYR A 62 2.37 -3.04 49.53
N THR A 63 3.14 -4.06 49.92
CA THR A 63 3.69 -4.17 51.28
C THR A 63 5.19 -4.00 51.19
N SER A 64 5.74 -3.04 51.92
CA SER A 64 7.19 -2.80 51.90
C SER A 64 7.95 -4.04 52.35
N VAL A 65 8.91 -4.47 51.52
CA VAL A 65 9.83 -5.57 51.82
C VAL A 65 11.24 -4.99 51.94
N SER A 66 11.91 -5.29 53.05
CA SER A 66 13.29 -4.83 53.26
C SER A 66 14.22 -5.43 52.20
N ASN A 67 15.12 -4.61 51.66
CA ASN A 67 16.14 -5.00 50.68
C ASN A 67 15.58 -5.57 49.36
N GLN A 68 14.38 -5.11 48.97
CA GLN A 68 13.76 -5.40 47.68
C GLN A 68 13.59 -4.10 46.89
N LEU A 69 13.88 -4.16 45.60
CA LEU A 69 13.55 -3.11 44.63
C LEU A 69 12.42 -3.62 43.73
N LEU A 70 11.57 -2.71 43.26
CA LEU A 70 10.52 -2.96 42.30
C LEU A 70 10.70 -2.06 41.08
N SER A 71 10.51 -2.64 39.90
CA SER A 71 10.46 -1.92 38.64
C SER A 71 9.22 -2.29 37.83
N LEU A 72 8.74 -1.35 37.03
CA LEU A 72 7.80 -1.62 35.94
C LEU A 72 8.57 -1.66 34.63
N CYS A 73 8.42 -2.75 33.89
CA CYS A 73 8.98 -2.93 32.55
C CYS A 73 7.83 -2.91 31.53
N PHE A 74 7.96 -2.08 30.50
CA PHE A 74 7.04 -2.00 29.38
C PHE A 74 7.74 -2.53 28.13
N ASP A 75 7.14 -3.50 27.44
CA ASP A 75 7.73 -4.04 26.22
C ASP A 75 7.52 -3.11 25.00
N GLY A 76 6.55 -2.20 25.09
CA GLY A 76 6.29 -1.13 24.11
C GLY A 76 5.01 -0.37 24.43
N VAL A 77 5.05 0.97 24.28
CA VAL A 77 3.92 1.87 24.48
C VAL A 77 3.95 2.92 23.37
N TYR A 78 2.94 2.97 22.52
CA TYR A 78 2.89 3.90 21.38
C TYR A 78 1.95 5.08 21.67
N MET A 79 2.43 6.33 21.77
CA MET A 79 3.82 6.75 22.01
C MET A 79 3.86 7.95 22.97
N ASP A 80 5.03 8.59 23.15
CA ASP A 80 5.19 9.76 24.05
C ASP A 80 4.56 9.56 25.43
N SER A 81 5.02 8.51 26.10
CA SER A 81 4.42 8.03 27.34
C SER A 81 5.04 8.67 28.59
N THR A 82 4.22 8.95 29.60
CA THR A 82 4.66 9.47 30.91
C THR A 82 4.04 8.66 32.04
N LEU A 83 4.86 8.14 32.94
CA LEU A 83 4.43 7.34 34.10
C LEU A 83 4.33 8.22 35.36
N PHE A 84 3.22 8.06 36.07
CA PHE A 84 2.94 8.69 37.35
C PHE A 84 2.61 7.62 38.41
N ILE A 85 3.16 7.78 39.61
CA ILE A 85 2.82 6.96 40.78
C ILE A 85 2.54 7.89 41.95
N ASN A 86 1.37 7.76 42.57
CA ASN A 86 0.94 8.61 43.68
C ASN A 86 1.14 10.11 43.39
N HIS A 87 0.70 10.54 42.20
CA HIS A 87 0.80 11.91 41.66
C HIS A 87 2.22 12.44 41.41
N LYS A 88 3.25 11.60 41.51
CA LYS A 88 4.64 11.96 41.17
C LYS A 88 5.01 11.39 39.80
N GLU A 89 5.60 12.23 38.96
CA GLU A 89 6.19 11.77 37.70
C GLU A 89 7.40 10.88 37.99
N VAL A 90 7.40 9.69 37.41
CA VAL A 90 8.50 8.72 37.47
C VAL A 90 9.44 8.93 36.28
N GLY A 91 8.89 9.13 35.08
CA GLY A 91 9.66 9.45 33.88
C GLY A 91 8.82 9.46 32.61
N THR A 92 9.45 9.92 31.53
CA THR A 92 8.89 9.96 30.16
C THR A 92 9.72 9.11 29.20
N TRP A 93 9.04 8.41 28.30
CA TRP A 93 9.63 7.58 27.24
C TRP A 93 8.96 7.87 25.88
N PRO A 94 9.66 8.58 24.95
CA PRO A 94 9.05 9.00 23.70
C PRO A 94 8.85 7.90 22.66
N TYR A 95 9.83 7.01 22.49
CA TYR A 95 9.82 6.07 21.36
C TYR A 95 8.77 4.98 21.56
N GLY A 96 7.99 4.71 20.52
CA GLY A 96 6.83 3.82 20.62
C GLY A 96 7.14 2.33 20.61
N TYR A 97 8.34 1.94 20.19
CA TYR A 97 8.66 0.54 19.89
C TYR A 97 9.73 -0.10 20.78
N SER A 98 10.46 0.71 21.56
CA SER A 98 11.47 0.19 22.49
C SER A 98 10.86 -0.31 23.79
N SER A 99 11.51 -1.32 24.36
CA SER A 99 11.23 -1.75 25.72
C SER A 99 11.92 -0.81 26.71
N PHE A 100 11.30 -0.53 27.85
CA PHE A 100 11.87 0.36 28.86
C PHE A 100 11.46 -0.04 30.28
N GLU A 101 12.24 0.42 31.25
CA GLU A 101 12.08 0.08 32.66
C GLU A 101 12.17 1.34 33.53
N TYR A 102 11.28 1.43 34.52
CA TYR A 102 11.39 2.40 35.61
C TYR A 102 11.47 1.69 36.96
N GLU A 103 12.44 2.06 37.77
CA GLU A 103 12.52 1.68 39.19
C GLU A 103 11.49 2.51 39.97
N ILE A 104 10.54 1.85 40.63
CA ILE A 104 9.35 2.48 41.21
C ILE A 104 9.34 2.48 42.74
N THR A 105 10.27 1.80 43.41
CA THR A 105 10.28 1.66 44.89
C THR A 105 10.24 3.01 45.62
N PRO A 106 10.99 4.06 45.22
CA PRO A 106 10.96 5.39 45.85
C PRO A 106 9.60 6.10 45.77
N TYR A 107 8.72 5.67 44.86
CA TYR A 107 7.43 6.29 44.60
C TYR A 107 6.27 5.54 45.29
N LEU A 108 6.53 4.33 45.79
CA LEU A 108 5.54 3.49 46.44
C LEU A 108 5.40 3.79 47.94
N MET A 109 4.18 3.64 48.45
CA MET A 109 3.84 3.61 49.86
C MET A 109 3.26 2.24 50.24
N THR A 110 3.43 1.82 51.50
CA THR A 110 2.74 0.62 52.01
C THR A 110 1.24 0.85 52.00
N GLY A 111 0.48 -0.12 51.48
CA GLY A 111 -0.95 -0.01 51.24
C GLY A 111 -1.27 0.22 49.77
N LYS A 112 -2.32 1.00 49.51
CA LYS A 112 -2.81 1.29 48.16
C LYS A 112 -1.93 2.37 47.48
N ASN A 113 -1.56 2.13 46.23
CA ASN A 113 -0.87 3.07 45.34
C ASN A 113 -1.70 3.27 44.07
N ASP A 114 -1.68 4.50 43.54
CA ASP A 114 -2.28 4.86 42.25
C ASP A 114 -1.17 4.89 41.20
N ILE A 115 -1.28 4.05 40.16
CA ILE A 115 -0.38 4.04 39.01
C ILE A 115 -1.16 4.59 37.83
N LYS A 116 -0.62 5.62 37.17
CA LYS A 116 -1.19 6.20 35.95
C LYS A 116 -0.16 6.32 34.86
N LEU A 117 -0.52 5.92 33.64
CA LEU A 117 0.30 6.11 32.45
C LEU A 117 -0.47 6.97 31.45
N ARG A 118 0.12 8.10 31.07
CA ARG A 118 -0.36 8.92 29.94
C ARG A 118 0.35 8.48 28.67
N VAL A 119 -0.37 8.40 27.57
CA VAL A 119 0.12 8.08 26.23
C VAL A 119 -0.44 9.10 25.26
N LYS A 120 0.39 9.76 24.44
CA LYS A 120 -0.09 10.72 23.44
C LYS A 120 -0.01 10.15 22.04
N HIS A 121 -1.07 10.37 21.27
CA HIS A 121 -1.14 10.05 19.85
C HIS A 121 -1.51 11.32 19.07
N GLU A 122 -0.50 11.95 18.44
CA GLU A 122 -0.69 13.13 17.58
C GLU A 122 -0.52 12.70 16.12
N HIS A 123 -1.51 12.92 15.26
CA HIS A 123 -1.44 12.53 13.86
C HIS A 123 -1.10 13.73 12.96
N PRO A 124 -0.27 13.56 11.90
CA PRO A 124 0.43 12.33 11.49
C PRO A 124 1.74 12.09 12.25
N ASN A 125 1.92 10.89 12.80
CA ASN A 125 3.15 10.44 13.50
C ASN A 125 3.81 9.18 12.89
N SER A 126 3.21 8.59 11.86
CA SER A 126 3.61 7.32 11.26
C SER A 126 3.14 7.25 9.81
N ARG A 127 3.86 6.51 8.95
CA ARG A 127 3.45 6.23 7.55
C ARG A 127 2.48 5.06 7.45
N TRP A 128 2.54 4.13 8.40
CA TRP A 128 1.64 2.97 8.56
C TRP A 128 0.79 3.10 9.83
N TYR A 129 -0.15 2.17 10.05
CA TYR A 129 -0.89 2.11 11.30
C TYR A 129 0.01 1.71 12.49
N SER A 130 0.22 2.64 13.40
CA SER A 130 0.95 2.41 14.65
C SER A 130 0.08 1.75 15.72
N GLY A 131 -1.22 2.04 15.70
CA GLY A 131 -2.10 1.92 16.86
C GLY A 131 -1.68 2.87 17.98
N ALA A 132 -2.40 2.83 19.11
CA ALA A 132 -2.06 3.68 20.23
C ALA A 132 -2.40 3.03 21.58
N GLY A 133 -1.46 3.10 22.53
CA GLY A 133 -1.64 2.52 23.86
C GLY A 133 -0.50 1.65 24.35
N ILE A 134 -0.80 0.88 25.39
CA ILE A 134 0.09 -0.13 25.94
C ILE A 134 -0.12 -1.42 25.13
N TYR A 135 0.36 -1.39 23.89
CA TYR A 135 0.10 -2.42 22.88
C TYR A 135 1.00 -3.66 23.01
N ARG A 136 1.95 -3.65 23.96
CA ARG A 136 2.72 -4.85 24.39
C ARG A 136 2.62 -5.06 25.89
N ASN A 137 3.20 -6.16 26.37
CA ASN A 137 3.09 -6.59 27.76
C ASN A 137 3.75 -5.61 28.75
N VAL A 138 3.19 -5.58 29.96
CA VAL A 138 3.74 -4.88 31.13
C VAL A 138 4.15 -5.92 32.17
N TRP A 139 5.29 -5.72 32.79
CA TRP A 139 5.84 -6.60 33.80
C TRP A 139 6.12 -5.83 35.08
N LEU A 140 5.79 -6.44 36.22
CA LEU A 140 6.31 -6.05 37.51
C LEU A 140 7.52 -6.94 37.80
N LYS A 141 8.71 -6.32 37.88
CA LYS A 141 9.93 -7.02 38.24
C LYS A 141 10.35 -6.63 39.65
N SER A 142 10.55 -7.63 40.48
CA SER A 142 11.17 -7.45 41.80
C SER A 142 12.61 -7.89 41.75
N TYR A 143 13.49 -7.14 42.40
CA TYR A 143 14.92 -7.40 42.48
C TYR A 143 15.37 -7.50 43.94
N ALA A 144 16.35 -8.37 44.18
CA ALA A 144 17.17 -8.27 45.39
C ALA A 144 18.16 -7.09 45.27
N MET A 145 18.69 -6.58 46.38
CA MET A 145 19.71 -5.50 46.32
C MET A 145 20.94 -5.88 45.48
N SER A 146 21.35 -7.15 45.51
CA SER A 146 22.34 -7.71 44.58
C SER A 146 21.59 -8.54 43.53
N HIS A 147 21.60 -8.09 42.28
CA HIS A 147 20.86 -8.69 41.18
C HIS A 147 21.59 -8.54 39.85
N PHE A 148 21.17 -9.30 38.84
CA PHE A 148 21.57 -9.08 37.45
C PHE A 148 20.84 -7.86 36.88
N ILE A 149 21.57 -7.01 36.17
CA ILE A 149 20.95 -5.90 35.41
C ILE A 149 20.06 -6.48 34.30
N GLU A 150 18.88 -5.89 34.04
CA GLU A 150 18.01 -6.29 32.94
C GLU A 150 18.79 -6.30 31.61
N ASN A 151 18.66 -7.38 30.85
CA ASN A 151 19.40 -7.62 29.61
C ASN A 151 20.95 -7.56 29.78
N GLY A 152 21.44 -7.82 30.99
CA GLY A 152 22.86 -7.79 31.35
C GLY A 152 23.67 -9.04 30.96
N ILE A 153 23.00 -10.14 30.62
CA ILE A 153 23.68 -11.35 30.13
C ILE A 153 23.95 -11.23 28.63
N TYR A 154 25.20 -11.47 28.22
CA TYR A 154 25.61 -11.48 26.82
C TYR A 154 26.27 -12.81 26.45
N ILE A 155 25.65 -13.52 25.52
CA ILE A 155 26.08 -14.86 25.09
C ILE A 155 26.55 -14.75 23.64
N SER A 156 27.77 -15.20 23.34
CA SER A 156 28.26 -15.26 21.97
C SER A 156 28.75 -16.66 21.64
N THR A 157 28.41 -17.14 20.44
CA THR A 157 28.81 -18.45 19.95
C THR A 157 29.42 -18.37 18.57
N ASN A 158 30.51 -19.12 18.34
CA ASN A 158 31.12 -19.22 17.02
C ASN A 158 31.55 -20.65 16.73
N LYS A 159 31.48 -21.08 15.47
CA LYS A 159 31.99 -22.39 15.05
C LYS A 159 33.52 -22.34 14.95
N LYS A 160 34.20 -23.33 15.55
CA LYS A 160 35.66 -23.51 15.57
C LYS A 160 36.00 -24.95 15.15
N GLN A 161 36.20 -25.16 13.85
CA GLN A 161 36.37 -26.52 13.29
C GLN A 161 35.16 -27.41 13.62
N GLU A 162 35.36 -28.48 14.41
CA GLU A 162 34.31 -29.40 14.86
C GLU A 162 33.64 -28.96 16.18
N ASP A 163 34.23 -28.00 16.90
CA ASP A 163 33.75 -27.52 18.20
C ASP A 163 33.03 -26.17 18.04
N TYR A 164 32.23 -25.79 19.04
CA TYR A 164 31.69 -24.43 19.15
C TYR A 164 32.34 -23.70 20.31
N SER A 165 32.74 -22.45 20.10
CA SER A 165 33.12 -21.57 21.20
C SER A 165 31.90 -20.90 21.82
N LEU A 166 31.91 -20.81 23.15
CA LEU A 166 30.92 -20.11 23.97
C LEU A 166 31.66 -19.07 24.82
N ILE A 167 31.22 -17.81 24.74
CA ILE A 167 31.66 -16.74 25.63
C ILE A 167 30.40 -16.15 26.29
N VAL A 168 30.44 -15.98 27.60
CA VAL A 168 29.37 -15.40 28.41
C VAL A 168 29.90 -14.19 29.15
N SER A 169 29.17 -13.08 29.16
CA SER A 169 29.37 -11.97 30.09
C SER A 169 28.11 -11.71 30.89
N HIS A 170 28.28 -11.09 32.06
CA HIS A 170 27.16 -10.63 32.87
C HIS A 170 27.42 -9.23 33.43
N GLU A 171 26.32 -8.54 33.75
CA GLU A 171 26.34 -7.28 34.49
C GLU A 171 25.47 -7.43 35.74
N ILE A 172 26.02 -7.04 36.90
CA ILE A 172 25.33 -7.06 38.19
C ILE A 172 25.22 -5.64 38.73
N SER A 173 24.26 -5.41 39.62
CA SER A 173 24.03 -4.10 40.27
C SER A 173 25.32 -3.53 40.89
N GLN A 174 25.53 -2.21 40.83
CA GLN A 174 26.79 -1.52 41.16
C GLN A 174 27.37 -1.83 42.55
N ASN A 175 26.54 -2.23 43.52
CA ASN A 175 26.95 -2.59 44.88
C ASN A 175 26.68 -4.08 45.21
N ALA A 176 26.58 -4.93 44.19
CA ALA A 176 26.39 -6.37 44.40
C ALA A 176 27.59 -6.97 45.12
N ILE A 177 27.31 -7.87 46.06
CA ILE A 177 28.28 -8.75 46.68
C ILE A 177 27.96 -10.15 46.15
N GLY A 178 28.97 -10.95 45.80
CA GLY A 178 28.75 -12.34 45.38
C GLY A 178 29.58 -12.78 44.18
N THR A 179 29.42 -14.04 43.82
CA THR A 179 30.02 -14.66 42.62
C THR A 179 28.93 -15.15 41.68
N VAL A 180 29.21 -15.18 40.38
CA VAL A 180 28.25 -15.66 39.38
C VAL A 180 28.63 -17.05 38.91
N ARG A 181 27.63 -17.95 38.90
CA ARG A 181 27.73 -19.29 38.30
C ARG A 181 26.88 -19.34 37.04
N HIS A 182 27.52 -19.66 35.92
CA HIS A 182 26.83 -19.94 34.66
C HIS A 182 26.76 -21.46 34.42
N THR A 183 25.56 -21.93 34.09
CA THR A 183 25.25 -23.34 33.83
C THR A 183 24.56 -23.47 32.47
N LEU A 184 25.14 -24.24 31.57
CA LEU A 184 24.59 -24.57 30.27
C LEU A 184 23.73 -25.83 30.35
N LEU A 185 22.49 -25.71 29.88
CA LEU A 185 21.48 -26.77 29.85
C LEU A 185 21.02 -27.01 28.41
N ASP A 186 20.72 -28.27 28.07
CA ASP A 186 20.09 -28.62 26.81
C ASP A 186 18.57 -28.31 26.79
N ALA A 187 17.90 -28.62 25.67
CA ALA A 187 16.48 -28.38 25.49
C ALA A 187 15.57 -29.15 26.47
N ASN A 188 16.08 -30.22 27.11
CA ASN A 188 15.37 -31.03 28.12
C ASN A 188 15.81 -30.68 29.55
N GLU A 189 16.44 -29.51 29.74
CA GLU A 189 17.04 -29.06 31.01
C GLU A 189 18.16 -29.95 31.55
N LYS A 190 18.77 -30.80 30.71
CA LYS A 190 19.91 -31.63 31.13
C LYS A 190 21.18 -30.78 31.18
N LEU A 191 21.93 -30.94 32.27
CA LEU A 191 23.23 -30.30 32.46
C LEU A 191 24.23 -30.73 31.38
N ILE A 192 24.77 -29.74 30.65
CA ILE A 192 25.91 -29.90 29.73
C ILE A 192 27.21 -29.47 30.40
N MET A 193 27.21 -28.29 31.02
CA MET A 193 28.39 -27.72 31.68
C MET A 193 27.97 -26.75 32.79
N SER A 194 28.76 -26.64 33.86
CA SER A 194 28.59 -25.62 34.90
C SER A 194 29.94 -25.02 35.28
N GLY A 195 29.93 -23.85 35.93
CA GLY A 195 31.14 -23.11 36.28
C GLY A 195 31.77 -22.35 35.11
N ILE A 196 30.97 -22.00 34.11
CA ILE A 196 31.42 -21.16 32.99
C ILE A 196 31.83 -19.79 33.54
N SER A 197 33.08 -19.40 33.29
CA SER A 197 33.63 -18.11 33.75
C SER A 197 33.24 -16.97 32.81
N SER A 198 32.98 -15.78 33.36
CA SER A 198 32.70 -14.59 32.55
C SER A 198 33.89 -14.23 31.68
N ASP A 199 33.62 -13.86 30.43
CA ASP A 199 34.59 -13.36 29.45
C ASP A 199 35.71 -14.35 29.10
N VAL A 200 35.50 -15.64 29.37
CA VAL A 200 36.42 -16.72 28.99
C VAL A 200 35.80 -17.51 27.83
N GLU A 201 36.58 -17.71 26.77
CA GLU A 201 36.18 -18.58 25.66
C GLU A 201 36.29 -20.05 26.06
N ILE A 202 35.19 -20.79 25.91
CA ILE A 202 35.12 -22.22 26.21
C ILE A 202 34.74 -22.97 24.94
N LEU A 203 35.48 -24.02 24.62
CA LEU A 203 35.15 -24.92 23.51
C LEU A 203 34.24 -26.04 24.00
N ILE A 204 33.14 -26.24 23.28
CA ILE A 204 32.11 -27.25 23.60
C ILE A 204 31.92 -28.15 22.38
N ARG A 205 31.93 -29.46 22.64
CA ARG A 205 31.74 -30.52 21.65
C ARG A 205 30.30 -31.01 21.61
N ASP A 206 29.96 -31.78 20.57
CA ASP A 206 28.68 -32.49 20.44
C ASP A 206 27.45 -31.56 20.51
N ILE A 207 27.63 -30.31 20.08
CA ILE A 207 26.57 -29.32 20.01
C ILE A 207 25.66 -29.62 18.82
N ILE A 208 24.36 -29.67 19.07
CA ILE A 208 23.34 -29.58 18.03
C ILE A 208 23.20 -28.10 17.62
N PRO A 209 23.56 -27.71 16.39
CA PRO A 209 23.48 -26.33 15.95
C PRO A 209 22.02 -25.90 15.70
N TRP A 210 21.76 -24.61 15.87
CA TRP A 210 20.53 -23.96 15.44
C TRP A 210 20.56 -23.79 13.91
N THR A 211 19.51 -24.24 13.24
CA THR A 211 19.28 -24.20 11.79
C THR A 211 17.81 -23.85 11.50
N LEU A 212 17.46 -23.58 10.25
CA LEU A 212 16.08 -23.25 9.85
C LEU A 212 15.12 -24.44 10.00
N GLU A 213 15.63 -25.64 9.77
CA GLU A 213 14.90 -26.92 9.84
C GLU A 213 14.93 -27.50 11.26
N LYS A 214 16.06 -27.34 11.95
CA LYS A 214 16.26 -27.78 13.33
C LYS A 214 16.68 -26.59 14.22
N PRO A 215 15.73 -25.75 14.64
CA PRO A 215 15.98 -24.60 15.50
C PRO A 215 16.25 -25.02 16.97
N TYR A 216 17.35 -25.72 17.21
CA TYR A 216 17.68 -26.24 18.54
C TYR A 216 18.15 -25.12 19.49
N LEU A 217 17.51 -25.02 20.66
CA LEU A 217 17.77 -23.97 21.65
C LEU A 217 18.27 -24.58 22.97
N TYR A 218 19.30 -23.96 23.53
CA TYR A 218 19.87 -24.24 24.85
C TYR A 218 19.40 -23.18 25.84
N THR A 219 19.57 -23.46 27.13
CA THR A 219 19.36 -22.48 28.19
C THR A 219 20.66 -22.23 28.93
N LEU A 220 21.08 -20.98 29.01
CA LEU A 220 22.10 -20.53 29.94
C LEU A 220 21.42 -20.04 31.22
N ARG A 221 21.61 -20.78 32.31
CA ARG A 221 21.17 -20.38 33.65
C ARG A 221 22.33 -19.66 34.35
N SER A 222 22.12 -18.38 34.67
CA SER A 222 23.06 -17.54 35.40
C SER A 222 22.55 -17.33 36.81
N GLU A 223 23.32 -17.73 37.80
CA GLU A 223 22.96 -17.62 39.23
C GLU A 223 23.95 -16.70 39.92
N LEU A 224 23.45 -15.71 40.67
CA LEU A 224 24.26 -14.87 41.55
C LEU A 224 24.24 -15.48 42.95
N LEU A 225 25.41 -15.75 43.52
CA LEU A 225 25.57 -16.41 44.82
C LEU A 225 26.24 -15.51 45.85
N ILE A 226 25.67 -15.46 47.04
CA ILE A 226 26.25 -14.85 48.25
C ILE A 226 26.37 -15.96 49.29
N ASP A 227 27.58 -16.23 49.78
CA ASP A 227 27.85 -17.32 50.74
C ASP A 227 27.22 -18.67 50.32
N ASP A 228 27.40 -19.04 49.05
CA ASP A 228 26.83 -20.22 48.39
C ASP A 228 25.29 -20.28 48.28
N VAL A 229 24.59 -19.20 48.65
CA VAL A 229 23.14 -19.07 48.49
C VAL A 229 22.80 -18.30 47.22
N VAL A 230 21.94 -18.87 46.38
CA VAL A 230 21.44 -18.21 45.16
C VAL A 230 20.52 -17.04 45.55
N VAL A 231 20.97 -15.82 45.31
CA VAL A 231 20.22 -14.60 45.58
C VAL A 231 19.51 -14.06 44.36
N ASP A 232 19.97 -14.42 43.16
CA ASP A 232 19.33 -14.08 41.89
C ASP A 232 19.56 -15.12 40.79
N THR A 233 18.66 -15.19 39.81
CA THR A 233 18.74 -16.12 38.69
C THR A 233 18.16 -15.52 37.42
N GLU A 234 18.91 -15.61 36.32
CA GLU A 234 18.46 -15.26 34.97
C GLU A 234 18.62 -16.47 34.05
N ASN A 235 17.61 -16.74 33.22
CA ASN A 235 17.63 -17.80 32.22
C ASN A 235 17.55 -17.19 30.83
N ASN A 236 18.57 -17.41 30.01
CA ASN A 236 18.61 -16.94 28.63
C ASN A 236 18.58 -18.13 27.69
N ARG A 237 17.58 -18.18 26.81
CA ARG A 237 17.54 -19.14 25.71
C ARG A 237 18.38 -18.60 24.55
N PHE A 238 19.17 -19.48 23.94
CA PHE A 238 20.02 -19.13 22.80
C PHE A 238 20.30 -20.37 21.94
N GLY A 239 20.87 -20.17 20.76
CA GLY A 239 21.22 -21.24 19.82
C GLY A 239 22.66 -21.10 19.35
N PHE A 240 23.35 -22.23 19.19
CA PHE A 240 24.69 -22.25 18.60
C PHE A 240 24.58 -22.19 17.08
N ARG A 241 25.11 -21.14 16.46
CA ARG A 241 25.25 -21.04 15.01
C ARG A 241 26.52 -20.31 14.63
N SER A 242 26.86 -20.36 13.35
CA SER A 242 27.78 -19.41 12.73
C SER A 242 27.13 -18.79 11.51
N ILE A 243 27.32 -17.49 11.33
CA ILE A 243 26.87 -16.76 10.14
C ILE A 243 28.07 -16.21 9.37
N THR A 244 27.96 -16.15 8.05
CA THR A 244 28.99 -15.53 7.20
C THR A 244 28.32 -14.79 6.06
N PHE A 245 28.79 -13.57 5.84
CA PHE A 245 28.39 -12.68 4.76
C PHE A 245 29.56 -12.58 3.78
N ASP A 246 29.49 -13.34 2.69
CA ASP A 246 30.51 -13.36 1.64
C ASP A 246 30.11 -12.41 0.52
N CYS A 247 30.98 -11.46 0.17
CA CYS A 247 30.69 -10.43 -0.83
C CYS A 247 30.54 -10.98 -2.27
N ASN A 248 30.91 -12.24 -2.53
CA ASN A 248 30.84 -12.86 -3.86
C ASN A 248 29.90 -14.07 -3.91
N GLN A 249 29.62 -14.68 -2.77
CA GLN A 249 28.84 -15.91 -2.65
C GLN A 249 27.59 -15.77 -1.78
N GLY A 250 27.28 -14.57 -1.29
CA GLY A 250 26.06 -14.31 -0.51
C GLY A 250 26.17 -14.79 0.94
N PHE A 251 25.08 -15.35 1.47
CA PHE A 251 24.94 -15.68 2.89
C PHE A 251 25.14 -17.16 3.19
N PHE A 252 25.79 -17.46 4.32
CA PHE A 252 25.97 -18.81 4.83
C PHE A 252 25.52 -18.94 6.28
N LEU A 253 24.69 -19.95 6.55
CA LEU A 253 24.33 -20.40 7.89
C LEU A 253 25.04 -21.73 8.17
N ASN A 254 25.86 -21.78 9.22
CA ASN A 254 26.65 -22.96 9.60
C ASN A 254 27.54 -23.52 8.47
N GLY A 255 27.95 -22.67 7.52
CA GLY A 255 28.74 -23.05 6.34
C GLY A 255 27.91 -23.54 5.14
N VAL A 256 26.58 -23.52 5.25
CA VAL A 256 25.67 -23.87 4.15
C VAL A 256 25.20 -22.59 3.47
N HIS A 257 25.44 -22.47 2.16
CA HIS A 257 24.95 -21.35 1.36
C HIS A 257 23.41 -21.30 1.42
N THR A 258 22.88 -20.15 1.80
CA THR A 258 21.44 -19.96 2.06
C THR A 258 21.02 -18.60 1.50
N LYS A 259 20.13 -18.59 0.51
CA LYS A 259 19.47 -17.34 0.08
C LYS A 259 18.46 -16.91 1.13
N LEU A 260 18.41 -15.61 1.40
CA LEU A 260 17.37 -14.99 2.22
C LEU A 260 16.10 -14.83 1.36
N ASN A 261 15.17 -15.76 1.55
CA ASN A 261 13.81 -15.67 1.02
C ASN A 261 12.98 -14.93 2.06
N GLY A 262 13.17 -13.61 2.07
CA GLY A 262 12.71 -12.72 3.13
C GLY A 262 11.41 -12.02 2.82
N VAL A 263 10.73 -11.59 3.88
CA VAL A 263 9.54 -10.74 3.82
C VAL A 263 9.68 -9.58 4.80
N CYS A 264 9.25 -8.39 4.41
CA CYS A 264 9.00 -7.29 5.33
C CYS A 264 7.68 -7.53 6.09
N GLN A 265 7.65 -7.19 7.37
CA GLN A 265 6.49 -7.34 8.27
C GLN A 265 6.34 -6.11 9.16
N HIS A 266 5.17 -5.46 9.07
CA HIS A 266 4.70 -4.53 10.10
C HIS A 266 4.21 -5.28 11.35
N HIS A 267 3.95 -4.54 12.43
CA HIS A 267 3.68 -5.12 13.76
C HIS A 267 2.21 -5.41 14.06
N ASP A 268 1.27 -4.90 13.26
CA ASP A 268 -0.15 -5.12 13.51
C ASP A 268 -0.57 -6.57 13.20
N LEU A 269 -1.68 -6.97 13.81
CA LEU A 269 -2.23 -8.32 13.73
C LEU A 269 -3.66 -8.28 13.15
N GLY A 270 -3.88 -7.44 12.14
CA GLY A 270 -5.17 -7.25 11.46
C GLY A 270 -6.24 -6.74 12.41
N ALA A 271 -7.36 -7.46 12.57
CA ALA A 271 -8.44 -7.07 13.48
C ALA A 271 -8.06 -6.96 14.97
N LEU A 272 -6.87 -7.41 15.39
CA LEU A 272 -6.36 -7.16 16.74
C LEU A 272 -5.70 -5.78 16.89
N GLY A 273 -5.42 -5.09 15.77
CA GLY A 273 -4.66 -3.84 15.76
C GLY A 273 -3.22 -4.08 16.16
N SER A 274 -2.63 -3.13 16.88
CA SER A 274 -1.26 -3.28 17.38
C SER A 274 -1.17 -4.09 18.66
N ALA A 275 -2.28 -4.44 19.32
CA ALA A 275 -2.28 -5.23 20.56
C ALA A 275 -1.63 -6.61 20.34
N PHE A 276 -0.37 -6.74 20.76
CA PHE A 276 0.45 -7.88 20.40
C PHE A 276 -0.10 -9.18 21.00
N HIS A 277 -0.13 -10.23 20.17
CA HIS A 277 -0.67 -11.51 20.56
C HIS A 277 0.13 -12.68 20.00
N LYS A 278 0.77 -13.47 20.89
CA LYS A 278 1.69 -14.56 20.51
C LYS A 278 1.05 -15.60 19.56
N THR A 279 -0.20 -16.01 19.81
CA THR A 279 -0.90 -16.98 18.95
C THR A 279 -1.18 -16.45 17.53
N ALA A 280 -1.45 -15.15 17.39
CA ALA A 280 -1.70 -14.52 16.10
C ALA A 280 -0.40 -14.32 15.32
N ALA A 281 0.66 -13.81 15.99
CA ALA A 281 2.00 -13.71 15.41
C ALA A 281 2.51 -15.08 14.95
N LYS A 282 2.34 -16.13 15.77
CA LYS A 282 2.68 -17.51 15.38
C LYS A 282 1.91 -17.98 14.15
N ARG A 283 0.63 -17.61 14.00
CA ARG A 283 -0.15 -17.93 12.80
C ARG A 283 0.43 -17.24 11.56
N GLN A 284 0.79 -15.95 11.66
CA GLN A 284 1.44 -15.25 10.54
C GLN A 284 2.75 -15.94 10.15
N LEU A 285 3.63 -16.23 11.12
CA LEU A 285 4.88 -16.94 10.88
C LEU A 285 4.70 -18.32 10.24
N LEU A 286 3.66 -19.07 10.64
CA LEU A 286 3.36 -20.37 10.04
C LEU A 286 2.96 -20.24 8.57
N LEU A 287 2.13 -19.25 8.23
CA LEU A 287 1.73 -18.99 6.85
C LEU A 287 2.93 -18.54 6.01
N LEU A 288 3.78 -17.66 6.53
CA LEU A 288 5.03 -17.26 5.86
C LEU A 288 5.96 -18.45 5.63
N LYS A 289 6.10 -19.36 6.60
CA LYS A 289 6.91 -20.57 6.44
C LYS A 289 6.31 -21.51 5.38
N GLN A 290 4.98 -21.62 5.32
CA GLN A 290 4.28 -22.39 4.27
C GLN A 290 4.51 -21.80 2.87
N MET A 291 4.63 -20.47 2.76
CA MET A 291 5.02 -19.77 1.52
C MET A 291 6.46 -20.07 1.09
N GLY A 292 7.30 -20.63 1.98
CA GLY A 292 8.73 -20.84 1.74
C GLY A 292 9.63 -19.69 2.23
N ALA A 293 9.08 -18.70 2.96
CA ALA A 293 9.90 -17.67 3.57
C ALA A 293 10.78 -18.26 4.67
N ASN A 294 12.04 -17.81 4.72
CA ASN A 294 13.01 -18.23 5.74
C ASN A 294 13.61 -17.04 6.54
N ALA A 295 13.31 -15.81 6.13
CA ALA A 295 13.80 -14.61 6.77
C ALA A 295 12.71 -13.54 6.94
N ILE A 296 12.85 -12.69 7.94
CA ILE A 296 11.91 -11.61 8.26
C ILE A 296 12.68 -10.33 8.51
N ARG A 297 12.21 -9.22 7.93
CA ARG A 297 12.65 -7.87 8.29
C ARG A 297 11.54 -7.17 9.06
N THR A 298 11.86 -6.67 10.26
CA THR A 298 10.89 -6.02 11.15
C THR A 298 10.70 -4.56 10.78
N SER A 299 10.16 -4.32 9.58
CA SER A 299 9.96 -3.01 8.98
C SER A 299 8.95 -2.17 9.78
N HIS A 300 9.30 -1.01 10.33
CA HIS A 300 10.63 -0.40 10.43
C HIS A 300 10.95 -0.03 11.88
N ASN A 301 10.77 -1.00 12.77
CA ASN A 301 10.83 -0.79 14.21
C ASN A 301 11.11 -2.06 15.00
N MET A 302 11.59 -1.87 16.23
CA MET A 302 11.91 -2.98 17.13
C MET A 302 10.68 -3.89 17.30
N PRO A 303 10.82 -5.22 17.11
CA PRO A 303 9.71 -6.15 17.24
C PRO A 303 9.31 -6.36 18.71
N ALA A 304 8.18 -7.04 18.93
CA ALA A 304 7.84 -7.54 20.25
C ALA A 304 8.85 -8.63 20.66
N PRO A 305 9.27 -8.72 21.94
CA PRO A 305 10.22 -9.74 22.39
C PRO A 305 9.75 -11.17 22.09
N GLU A 306 8.44 -11.42 22.21
CA GLU A 306 7.86 -12.72 21.93
C GLU A 306 7.85 -13.08 20.44
N LEU A 307 7.91 -12.09 19.53
CA LEU A 307 8.07 -12.36 18.10
C LEU A 307 9.46 -12.94 17.82
N LEU A 308 10.52 -12.38 18.41
CA LEU A 308 11.87 -12.92 18.30
C LEU A 308 12.02 -14.31 18.94
N ALA A 309 11.35 -14.53 20.06
CA ALA A 309 11.29 -15.86 20.66
C ALA A 309 10.60 -16.88 19.73
N LEU A 310 9.56 -16.48 19.00
CA LEU A 310 8.92 -17.34 18.00
C LEU A 310 9.82 -17.59 16.80
N THR A 311 10.54 -16.59 16.29
CA THR A 311 11.47 -16.78 15.15
C THR A 311 12.64 -17.69 15.52
N ASP A 312 13.13 -17.62 16.76
CA ASP A 312 14.10 -18.57 17.29
C ASP A 312 13.56 -20.00 17.30
N GLU A 313 12.33 -20.20 17.80
CA GLU A 313 11.68 -21.50 17.94
C GLU A 313 11.26 -22.11 16.60
N MET A 314 10.96 -21.25 15.62
CA MET A 314 10.44 -21.64 14.32
C MET A 314 11.50 -21.67 13.23
N GLY A 315 12.74 -21.25 13.51
CA GLY A 315 13.83 -21.29 12.53
C GLY A 315 13.70 -20.24 11.44
N PHE A 316 13.52 -18.98 11.83
CA PHE A 316 13.58 -17.81 10.94
C PHE A 316 14.86 -17.01 11.19
N LEU A 317 15.42 -16.44 10.13
CA LEU A 317 16.46 -15.42 10.21
C LEU A 317 15.80 -14.04 10.33
N VAL A 318 16.38 -13.14 11.11
CA VAL A 318 15.78 -11.81 11.34
C VAL A 318 16.76 -10.68 11.02
N ILE A 319 16.30 -9.73 10.21
CA ILE A 319 16.81 -8.36 10.17
C ILE A 319 15.96 -7.57 11.16
N ASP A 320 16.56 -7.29 12.31
CA ASP A 320 15.93 -6.45 13.33
C ASP A 320 16.23 -4.99 12.95
N GLU A 321 15.23 -4.13 13.00
CA GLU A 321 15.33 -2.75 12.50
C GLU A 321 14.81 -1.74 13.52
N VAL A 322 15.48 -0.61 13.67
CA VAL A 322 15.16 0.34 14.74
C VAL A 322 14.49 1.63 14.31
N PHE A 323 14.83 2.23 13.17
CA PHE A 323 14.40 3.59 12.83
C PHE A 323 13.87 3.70 11.40
N ASP A 324 12.77 4.43 11.23
CA ASP A 324 12.26 4.89 9.93
C ASP A 324 12.69 6.34 9.62
N MET A 325 13.22 7.07 10.60
CA MET A 325 13.72 8.44 10.46
C MET A 325 14.85 8.72 11.46
N TRP A 326 15.75 9.64 11.11
CA TRP A 326 16.79 10.17 12.01
C TRP A 326 16.45 11.61 12.44
N GLU A 327 17.27 12.62 12.10
CA GLU A 327 16.99 14.01 12.46
C GLU A 327 15.97 14.66 11.52
N ARG A 328 15.85 14.18 10.27
CA ARG A 328 14.83 14.66 9.31
C ARG A 328 13.55 13.84 9.43
N SER A 329 12.43 14.52 9.69
CA SER A 329 11.11 13.92 9.79
C SER A 329 10.57 13.43 8.44
N LYS A 330 9.84 12.31 8.47
CA LYS A 330 8.97 11.87 7.37
C LYS A 330 7.52 12.34 7.55
N THR A 331 7.08 12.51 8.81
CA THR A 331 5.76 13.08 9.17
C THR A 331 5.88 14.09 10.31
N ALA A 332 4.88 14.93 10.52
CA ALA A 332 4.96 16.07 11.44
C ALA A 332 5.27 15.71 12.90
N TYR A 333 4.80 14.55 13.38
CA TYR A 333 4.88 14.14 14.80
C TYR A 333 5.61 12.81 15.02
N ASP A 334 6.41 12.35 14.04
CA ASP A 334 7.20 11.12 14.17
C ASP A 334 8.37 11.23 15.17
N TYR A 335 9.24 10.23 15.20
CA TYR A 335 10.35 10.14 16.15
C TYR A 335 11.47 11.15 15.91
N ALA A 336 11.55 11.81 14.75
CA ALA A 336 12.66 12.72 14.44
C ALA A 336 12.82 13.84 15.48
N ARG A 337 11.70 14.32 16.05
CA ARG A 337 11.70 15.34 17.13
C ARG A 337 12.34 14.88 18.44
N PHE A 338 12.56 13.57 18.63
CA PHE A 338 13.18 12.99 19.82
C PHE A 338 14.55 12.36 19.54
N PHE A 339 14.86 12.09 18.27
CA PHE A 339 16.00 11.28 17.84
C PHE A 339 17.32 11.73 18.50
N LYS A 340 17.64 13.02 18.43
CA LYS A 340 18.90 13.57 18.94
C LYS A 340 19.14 13.35 20.44
N GLU A 341 18.06 13.34 21.23
CA GLU A 341 18.14 13.22 22.69
C GLU A 341 17.98 11.77 23.17
N HIS A 342 17.32 10.92 22.39
CA HIS A 342 16.87 9.60 22.81
C HIS A 342 17.52 8.42 22.07
N CYS A 343 18.06 8.59 20.86
CA CYS A 343 18.51 7.48 20.01
C CYS A 343 19.51 6.54 20.71
N VAL A 344 20.45 7.09 21.49
CA VAL A 344 21.44 6.30 22.25
C VAL A 344 20.77 5.38 23.27
N LYS A 345 19.72 5.86 23.96
CA LYS A 345 18.97 5.05 24.93
C LYS A 345 18.18 3.95 24.23
N ASP A 346 17.58 4.27 23.08
CA ASP A 346 16.81 3.32 22.30
C ASP A 346 17.70 2.24 21.67
N VAL A 347 18.84 2.59 21.09
CA VAL A 347 19.84 1.61 20.58
C VAL A 347 20.36 0.72 21.70
N LYS A 348 20.65 1.28 22.89
CA LYS A 348 21.04 0.49 24.06
C LYS A 348 19.96 -0.52 24.44
N SER A 349 18.69 -0.11 24.50
CA SER A 349 17.58 -0.99 24.87
C SER A 349 17.45 -2.13 23.85
N TRP A 350 17.37 -1.77 22.57
CA TRP A 350 17.23 -2.67 21.43
C TRP A 350 18.29 -3.78 21.41
N ILE A 351 19.56 -3.38 21.27
CA ILE A 351 20.64 -4.35 21.05
C ILE A 351 20.79 -5.24 22.28
N ARG A 352 20.68 -4.70 23.50
CA ARG A 352 20.87 -5.51 24.71
C ARG A 352 19.76 -6.53 24.90
N ARG A 353 18.52 -6.16 24.58
CA ARG A 353 17.36 -7.06 24.63
C ARG A 353 17.54 -8.20 23.63
N ASP A 354 17.97 -7.88 22.41
CA ASP A 354 17.82 -8.80 21.28
C ASP A 354 19.09 -9.59 20.92
N ARG A 355 20.28 -9.14 21.37
CA ARG A 355 21.60 -9.72 20.98
C ARG A 355 21.81 -11.21 21.26
N ASN A 356 20.99 -11.84 22.08
CA ASN A 356 21.11 -13.27 22.39
C ASN A 356 20.23 -14.17 21.48
N HIS A 357 19.36 -13.59 20.65
CA HIS A 357 18.43 -14.32 19.78
C HIS A 357 19.12 -14.94 18.55
N PRO A 358 18.93 -16.24 18.27
CA PRO A 358 19.65 -16.90 17.18
C PRO A 358 19.16 -16.94 15.72
N SER A 359 17.93 -16.67 15.28
CA SER A 359 17.30 -15.38 15.39
C SER A 359 17.95 -14.32 14.49
N VAL A 360 18.46 -13.30 15.17
CA VAL A 360 18.87 -12.04 14.55
C VAL A 360 20.21 -12.17 13.85
N ILE A 361 20.29 -11.78 12.58
CA ILE A 361 21.52 -11.82 11.78
C ILE A 361 22.02 -10.43 11.39
N MET A 362 21.13 -9.43 11.38
CA MET A 362 21.46 -8.05 11.04
C MET A 362 20.74 -7.05 11.94
N TRP A 363 21.41 -5.93 12.23
CA TRP A 363 20.87 -4.75 12.90
C TRP A 363 20.72 -3.62 11.88
N SER A 364 19.50 -3.34 11.42
CA SER A 364 19.23 -2.24 10.49
C SER A 364 19.05 -0.92 11.25
N ILE A 365 19.98 0.01 11.06
CA ILE A 365 19.99 1.31 11.75
C ILE A 365 19.06 2.35 11.11
N GLY A 366 18.43 2.03 9.98
CA GLY A 366 17.57 2.97 9.28
C GLY A 366 16.97 2.43 7.99
N ASN A 367 15.73 2.83 7.71
CA ASN A 367 15.04 2.61 6.44
C ASN A 367 14.78 3.92 5.69
N GLU A 368 15.23 4.02 4.43
CA GLU A 368 14.94 5.14 3.52
C GLU A 368 15.16 6.51 4.17
N ILE A 369 16.30 6.65 4.85
CA ILE A 369 16.58 7.80 5.68
C ILE A 369 16.98 9.00 4.84
N TYR A 370 16.24 10.11 4.96
CA TYR A 370 16.50 11.34 4.21
C TYR A 370 17.91 11.92 4.47
N ASP A 371 18.38 11.87 5.71
CA ASP A 371 19.71 12.36 6.11
C ASP A 371 20.85 11.71 5.31
N THR A 372 20.69 10.45 4.87
CA THR A 372 21.75 9.70 4.18
C THR A 372 22.09 10.24 2.79
N HIS A 373 21.14 10.87 2.10
CA HIS A 373 21.35 11.39 0.75
C HIS A 373 21.40 12.92 0.70
N ALA A 374 20.88 13.60 1.72
CA ALA A 374 20.80 15.05 1.77
C ALA A 374 22.19 15.72 1.77
N ASP A 375 23.07 15.35 2.71
CA ASP A 375 24.39 15.98 2.88
C ASP A 375 25.36 15.08 3.68
N GLU A 376 26.58 15.55 3.95
CA GLU A 376 27.62 14.76 4.63
C GLU A 376 27.30 14.44 6.11
N HIS A 377 26.38 15.19 6.75
CA HIS A 377 26.00 14.93 8.13
C HIS A 377 25.37 13.54 8.31
N GLY A 378 24.70 13.02 7.28
CA GLY A 378 24.18 11.65 7.28
C GLY A 378 25.26 10.60 7.55
N MET A 379 26.51 10.82 7.12
CA MET A 379 27.63 9.91 7.41
C MET A 379 28.03 9.94 8.88
N GLU A 380 28.00 11.12 9.52
CA GLU A 380 28.32 11.28 10.93
C GLU A 380 27.31 10.54 11.81
N ILE A 381 26.01 10.69 11.50
CA ILE A 381 24.94 9.95 12.19
C ILE A 381 25.08 8.45 11.95
N THR A 382 25.36 8.03 10.71
CA THR A 382 25.60 6.61 10.37
C THR A 382 26.73 6.03 11.21
N GLN A 383 27.86 6.73 11.32
CA GLN A 383 29.00 6.28 12.12
C GLN A 383 28.65 6.22 13.61
N ALA A 384 27.96 7.23 14.15
CA ALA A 384 27.55 7.25 15.54
C ALA A 384 26.61 6.08 15.90
N LEU A 385 25.64 5.78 15.04
CA LEU A 385 24.75 4.62 15.22
C LEU A 385 25.50 3.30 15.11
N TYR A 386 26.41 3.16 14.12
CA TYR A 386 27.26 1.99 13.98
C TYR A 386 28.07 1.74 15.26
N ASP A 387 28.72 2.77 15.80
CA ASP A 387 29.53 2.69 17.01
C ASP A 387 28.68 2.34 18.24
N GLU A 388 27.48 2.91 18.37
CA GLU A 388 26.58 2.63 19.48
C GLU A 388 26.01 1.19 19.42
N VAL A 389 25.75 0.65 18.22
CA VAL A 389 25.41 -0.78 18.07
C VAL A 389 26.61 -1.65 18.47
N LYS A 390 27.82 -1.35 17.99
CA LYS A 390 29.04 -2.12 18.32
C LYS A 390 29.39 -2.09 19.80
N LYS A 391 29.06 -1.01 20.50
CA LYS A 391 29.20 -0.91 21.96
C LYS A 391 28.32 -1.91 22.71
N HIS A 392 27.15 -2.25 22.16
CA HIS A 392 26.19 -3.16 22.80
C HIS A 392 26.20 -4.60 22.25
N ASP A 393 26.70 -4.82 21.03
CA ASP A 393 26.99 -6.13 20.43
C ASP A 393 28.47 -6.20 19.95
N SER A 394 29.40 -6.12 20.91
CA SER A 394 30.84 -6.03 20.63
C SER A 394 31.48 -7.31 20.08
N ARG A 395 30.78 -8.44 20.14
CA ARG A 395 31.22 -9.75 19.60
C ARG A 395 30.57 -10.09 18.27
N ASN A 396 29.76 -9.19 17.71
CA ASN A 396 29.12 -9.35 16.40
C ASN A 396 28.24 -10.59 16.33
N ASN A 397 27.32 -10.76 17.28
CA ASN A 397 26.29 -11.78 17.15
C ASN A 397 25.40 -11.53 15.92
N ALA A 398 25.23 -10.26 15.55
CA ALA A 398 24.70 -9.80 14.27
C ALA A 398 25.50 -8.62 13.71
N TYR A 399 25.25 -8.27 12.45
CA TYR A 399 26.01 -7.25 11.71
C TYR A 399 25.17 -6.02 11.39
N VAL A 400 25.77 -4.83 11.45
CA VAL A 400 25.07 -3.57 11.19
C VAL A 400 24.78 -3.44 9.69
N THR A 401 23.58 -3.00 9.34
CA THR A 401 23.14 -2.73 7.96
C THR A 401 22.31 -1.47 7.87
N ILE A 402 22.02 -1.04 6.65
CA ILE A 402 21.09 0.05 6.33
C ILE A 402 20.27 -0.34 5.11
N ALA A 403 18.99 0.04 5.09
CA ALA A 403 18.07 -0.18 3.97
C ALA A 403 17.83 1.14 3.24
N SER A 404 18.19 1.23 1.95
CA SER A 404 18.18 2.50 1.23
C SER A 404 17.61 2.39 -0.18
N ASN A 405 16.63 3.24 -0.48
CA ASN A 405 16.15 3.55 -1.83
C ASN A 405 17.01 4.65 -2.52
N TYR A 406 18.01 5.19 -1.82
CA TYR A 406 18.87 6.27 -2.30
C TYR A 406 20.25 5.79 -2.80
N MET A 407 20.41 4.51 -3.12
CA MET A 407 21.72 3.96 -3.53
C MET A 407 22.28 4.60 -4.82
N THR A 408 21.45 5.23 -5.65
CA THR A 408 21.88 6.05 -6.79
C THR A 408 22.67 7.30 -6.39
N TRP A 409 22.54 7.80 -5.15
CA TRP A 409 23.20 9.01 -4.66
C TRP A 409 24.53 8.71 -3.99
N GLU A 410 25.51 9.61 -4.17
CA GLU A 410 26.87 9.42 -3.64
C GLU A 410 26.91 9.38 -2.11
N ASN A 411 26.20 10.27 -1.43
CA ASN A 411 26.20 10.33 0.03
C ASN A 411 25.61 9.06 0.66
N ALA A 412 24.52 8.53 0.11
CA ALA A 412 23.94 7.27 0.56
C ALA A 412 24.92 6.10 0.38
N ARG A 413 25.66 6.07 -0.74
CA ARG A 413 26.75 5.09 -0.94
C ARG A 413 27.88 5.26 0.08
N LYS A 414 28.22 6.48 0.49
CA LYS A 414 29.21 6.71 1.55
C LYS A 414 28.72 6.19 2.90
N CYS A 415 27.44 6.34 3.24
CA CYS A 415 26.83 5.71 4.41
C CYS A 415 26.88 4.17 4.33
N ALA A 416 26.50 3.59 3.19
CA ALA A 416 26.59 2.14 2.95
C ALA A 416 28.05 1.64 3.08
N ASN A 417 29.03 2.45 2.69
CA ASN A 417 30.44 2.14 2.83
C ASN A 417 30.93 2.08 4.28
N ILE A 418 30.23 2.71 5.24
CA ILE A 418 30.54 2.60 6.68
C ILE A 418 30.11 1.23 7.20
N VAL A 419 28.88 0.81 6.89
CA VAL A 419 28.30 -0.44 7.40
C VAL A 419 28.76 -1.68 6.62
N LYS A 420 29.15 -1.53 5.34
CA LYS A 420 29.56 -2.58 4.38
C LYS A 420 28.49 -3.61 4.00
N LEU A 421 27.50 -3.85 4.86
CA LEU A 421 26.31 -4.63 4.58
C LEU A 421 25.24 -3.71 3.99
N ALA A 422 25.19 -3.60 2.66
CA ALA A 422 24.38 -2.62 1.95
C ALA A 422 23.03 -3.22 1.53
N GLY A 423 21.94 -2.71 2.13
CA GLY A 423 20.57 -3.03 1.77
C GLY A 423 20.02 -2.08 0.71
N TYR A 424 19.46 -2.66 -0.34
CA TYR A 424 18.87 -1.94 -1.46
C TYR A 424 17.36 -2.05 -1.44
N ASN A 425 16.66 -0.92 -1.39
CA ASN A 425 15.23 -0.86 -1.66
C ASN A 425 15.04 -0.58 -3.15
N TYR A 426 14.33 -1.46 -3.87
CA TYR A 426 13.85 -1.26 -5.25
C TYR A 426 14.91 -0.85 -6.29
N THR A 427 16.16 -1.23 -6.07
CA THR A 427 17.32 -0.78 -6.85
C THR A 427 18.20 -1.94 -7.31
N GLU A 428 17.60 -3.09 -7.58
CA GLU A 428 18.23 -4.31 -8.10
C GLU A 428 19.05 -4.03 -9.38
N LYS A 429 18.61 -3.04 -10.18
CA LYS A 429 19.34 -2.55 -11.36
C LYS A 429 20.78 -2.12 -11.07
N LEU A 430 21.11 -1.77 -9.83
CA LEU A 430 22.44 -1.30 -9.41
C LEU A 430 23.35 -2.42 -8.89
N TYR A 431 22.86 -3.65 -8.68
CA TYR A 431 23.62 -4.73 -8.03
C TYR A 431 24.95 -5.01 -8.72
N GLN A 432 24.91 -5.23 -10.03
CA GLN A 432 26.09 -5.58 -10.83
C GLN A 432 27.11 -4.43 -10.86
N GLU A 433 26.65 -3.20 -11.03
CA GLU A 433 27.54 -2.02 -11.07
C GLU A 433 28.22 -1.82 -9.71
N HIS A 434 27.44 -1.83 -8.63
CA HIS A 434 27.96 -1.57 -7.30
C HIS A 434 28.81 -2.71 -6.76
N HIS A 435 28.49 -3.98 -7.05
CA HIS A 435 29.36 -5.11 -6.70
C HIS A 435 30.75 -4.98 -7.31
N LYS A 436 30.82 -4.59 -8.60
CA LYS A 436 32.09 -4.34 -9.29
C LYS A 436 32.86 -3.16 -8.69
N LYS A 437 32.16 -2.09 -8.31
CA LYS A 437 32.75 -0.84 -7.81
C LYS A 437 33.17 -0.93 -6.34
N TYR A 438 32.44 -1.71 -5.55
CA TYR A 438 32.60 -1.91 -4.11
C TYR A 438 32.67 -3.41 -3.80
N PRO A 439 33.76 -4.09 -4.19
CA PRO A 439 33.88 -5.55 -4.07
C PRO A 439 33.93 -6.05 -2.62
N ASP A 440 34.08 -5.15 -1.65
CA ASP A 440 34.03 -5.42 -0.22
C ASP A 440 32.64 -5.20 0.39
N TRP A 441 31.62 -4.88 -0.43
CA TRP A 441 30.24 -4.78 0.02
C TRP A 441 29.52 -6.11 -0.03
N ALA A 442 28.74 -6.34 1.01
CA ALA A 442 27.80 -7.43 1.13
C ALA A 442 26.42 -6.88 0.71
N ILE A 443 25.88 -7.34 -0.43
CA ILE A 443 24.68 -6.76 -1.06
C ILE A 443 23.46 -7.67 -0.83
N TYR A 444 22.30 -7.07 -0.59
CA TYR A 444 21.01 -7.74 -0.57
C TYR A 444 19.87 -6.77 -0.87
N GLY A 445 18.70 -7.30 -1.25
CA GLY A 445 17.47 -6.54 -1.38
C GLY A 445 16.81 -6.35 -0.03
N SER A 446 16.96 -5.19 0.60
CA SER A 446 16.31 -4.89 1.88
C SER A 446 14.82 -4.63 1.73
N GLU A 447 14.37 -4.25 0.54
CA GLU A 447 12.96 -4.09 0.19
C GLU A 447 12.77 -4.25 -1.32
N THR A 448 11.89 -5.15 -1.74
CA THR A 448 11.72 -5.57 -3.14
C THR A 448 10.25 -5.81 -3.47
N SER A 449 9.91 -6.08 -4.73
CA SER A 449 8.52 -6.26 -5.20
C SER A 449 7.66 -4.99 -5.15
N SER A 450 6.96 -4.71 -4.03
CA SER A 450 5.95 -3.63 -3.93
C SER A 450 4.90 -3.65 -5.06
N LEU A 451 4.56 -4.86 -5.52
CA LEU A 451 3.38 -5.10 -6.35
C LEU A 451 2.12 -5.06 -5.48
N VAL A 452 1.05 -4.47 -5.99
CA VAL A 452 -0.22 -4.30 -5.26
C VAL A 452 -1.27 -5.26 -5.82
N GLN A 453 -2.12 -5.80 -4.94
CA GLN A 453 -3.07 -6.86 -5.30
C GLN A 453 -4.15 -7.02 -4.24
N SER A 454 -5.35 -7.39 -4.67
CA SER A 454 -6.49 -7.72 -3.81
C SER A 454 -6.91 -9.16 -4.02
N ARG A 455 -7.19 -9.87 -2.92
CA ARG A 455 -7.52 -11.30 -2.95
C ARG A 455 -8.75 -11.58 -3.82
N GLY A 456 -8.59 -12.44 -4.83
CA GLY A 456 -9.70 -12.88 -5.69
C GLY A 456 -10.25 -11.81 -6.64
N ILE A 457 -9.52 -10.71 -6.84
CA ILE A 457 -9.86 -9.67 -7.81
C ILE A 457 -8.97 -9.81 -9.04
N TYR A 458 -9.56 -9.77 -10.23
CA TYR A 458 -8.87 -9.97 -11.49
C TYR A 458 -9.29 -8.91 -12.51
N HIS A 459 -8.37 -8.03 -12.88
CA HIS A 459 -8.59 -7.02 -13.91
C HIS A 459 -7.89 -7.46 -15.20
N PHE A 460 -8.66 -8.04 -16.11
CA PHE A 460 -8.17 -8.52 -17.40
C PHE A 460 -7.89 -7.36 -18.37
N PRO A 461 -7.00 -7.52 -19.37
CA PRO A 461 -6.15 -8.68 -19.58
C PRO A 461 -4.80 -8.56 -18.85
N LEU A 462 -4.11 -9.68 -18.66
CA LEU A 462 -2.80 -9.74 -17.97
C LEU A 462 -1.74 -8.83 -18.61
N ASN A 463 -1.76 -8.67 -19.93
CA ASN A 463 -0.76 -7.90 -20.67
C ASN A 463 -0.95 -6.38 -20.55
N GLU A 464 -2.05 -5.90 -19.97
CA GLU A 464 -2.28 -4.48 -19.73
C GLU A 464 -1.94 -4.13 -18.28
N PRO A 465 -1.09 -3.13 -18.05
CA PRO A 465 -0.83 -2.65 -16.70
C PRO A 465 -2.03 -1.85 -16.17
N ILE A 466 -2.59 -2.29 -15.05
CA ILE A 466 -3.77 -1.66 -14.42
C ILE A 466 -3.44 -1.40 -12.95
N LEU A 467 -2.95 -0.20 -12.64
CA LEU A 467 -2.62 0.17 -11.26
C LEU A 467 -3.87 0.59 -10.46
N CYS A 468 -4.78 1.35 -11.09
CA CYS A 468 -6.00 1.85 -10.47
C CYS A 468 -7.25 1.50 -11.29
N GLU A 469 -8.32 1.12 -10.60
CA GLU A 469 -9.64 0.80 -11.16
C GLU A 469 -10.75 1.37 -10.25
N ASP A 470 -11.97 1.59 -10.76
CA ASP A 470 -13.02 2.28 -9.98
C ASP A 470 -13.63 1.42 -8.86
N ASP A 471 -13.22 0.15 -8.74
CA ASP A 471 -13.54 -0.67 -7.56
C ASP A 471 -12.60 -0.43 -6.39
N GLU A 472 -11.59 0.42 -6.58
CA GLU A 472 -10.52 0.67 -5.60
C GLU A 472 -9.82 -0.62 -5.16
N GLN A 473 -9.77 -1.62 -6.04
CA GLN A 473 -9.03 -2.86 -5.84
C GLN A 473 -7.81 -2.94 -6.76
N CYS A 474 -6.91 -3.87 -6.47
CA CYS A 474 -5.77 -4.18 -7.33
C CYS A 474 -5.86 -5.64 -7.82
N SER A 475 -5.38 -5.90 -9.03
CA SER A 475 -5.52 -7.21 -9.67
C SER A 475 -4.52 -8.23 -9.12
N SER A 476 -5.00 -9.42 -8.75
CA SER A 476 -4.18 -10.58 -8.38
C SER A 476 -3.52 -11.26 -9.58
N LEU A 477 -3.77 -10.82 -10.82
CA LEU A 477 -3.05 -11.32 -12.00
C LEU A 477 -1.56 -10.92 -12.00
N GLY A 478 -1.18 -9.92 -11.22
CA GLY A 478 0.19 -9.38 -11.17
C GLY A 478 0.46 -8.23 -12.15
N ASN A 479 -0.59 -7.63 -12.72
CA ASN A 479 -0.51 -6.48 -13.63
C ASN A 479 -0.75 -5.11 -12.96
N SER A 480 -0.93 -5.08 -11.63
CA SER A 480 -0.99 -3.83 -10.85
C SER A 480 0.38 -3.48 -10.29
N THR A 481 1.21 -2.86 -11.13
CA THR A 481 2.61 -2.54 -10.81
C THR A 481 2.76 -1.07 -10.37
N THR A 482 3.40 -0.85 -9.22
CA THR A 482 3.75 0.50 -8.74
C THR A 482 4.88 1.10 -9.59
N SER A 483 5.09 2.42 -9.49
CA SER A 483 6.07 3.12 -10.31
C SER A 483 7.53 2.92 -9.87
N TRP A 484 7.75 2.38 -8.66
CA TRP A 484 9.07 2.10 -8.09
C TRP A 484 9.35 0.61 -7.90
N GLY A 485 8.32 -0.22 -7.78
CA GLY A 485 8.45 -1.64 -7.52
C GLY A 485 8.95 -2.46 -8.71
N ALA A 486 8.87 -3.78 -8.56
CA ALA A 486 9.19 -4.74 -9.60
C ALA A 486 8.23 -4.62 -10.80
N LYS A 487 8.72 -4.97 -11.99
CA LYS A 487 7.91 -4.93 -13.22
C LYS A 487 6.86 -6.05 -13.29
N SER A 488 7.12 -7.14 -12.58
CA SER A 488 6.28 -8.33 -12.46
C SER A 488 6.80 -9.22 -11.34
N MET A 489 5.99 -10.17 -10.88
CA MET A 489 6.40 -11.15 -9.87
C MET A 489 7.62 -11.96 -10.32
N GLU A 490 7.63 -12.36 -11.59
CA GLU A 490 8.75 -13.06 -12.23
C GLU A 490 10.01 -12.21 -12.22
N SER A 491 9.93 -10.93 -12.60
CA SER A 491 11.10 -10.04 -12.60
C SER A 491 11.74 -9.90 -11.22
N CYS A 492 10.93 -9.92 -10.14
CA CYS A 492 11.41 -9.86 -8.76
C CYS A 492 12.23 -11.10 -8.40
N ILE A 493 11.74 -12.30 -8.72
CA ILE A 493 12.46 -13.55 -8.47
C ILE A 493 13.71 -13.65 -9.35
N LEU A 494 13.60 -13.34 -10.64
CA LEU A 494 14.71 -13.45 -11.59
C LEU A 494 15.88 -12.54 -11.20
N SER A 495 15.61 -11.29 -10.82
CA SER A 495 16.65 -10.32 -10.43
C SER A 495 17.52 -10.81 -9.28
N GLU A 496 16.92 -11.53 -8.33
CA GLU A 496 17.62 -12.06 -7.16
C GLU A 496 18.22 -13.45 -7.39
N ARG A 497 17.45 -14.37 -8.03
CA ARG A 497 17.89 -15.73 -8.38
C ARG A 497 19.16 -15.69 -9.23
N ASP A 498 19.20 -14.78 -10.20
CA ASP A 498 20.30 -14.68 -11.17
C ASP A 498 21.48 -13.83 -10.66
N THR A 499 21.41 -13.35 -9.41
CA THR A 499 22.49 -12.60 -8.75
C THR A 499 23.10 -13.42 -7.60
N PRO A 500 24.09 -14.30 -7.87
CA PRO A 500 24.62 -15.23 -6.86
C PRO A 500 25.36 -14.56 -5.71
N PHE A 501 25.93 -13.36 -5.91
CA PHE A 501 26.59 -12.60 -4.85
C PHE A 501 25.62 -11.84 -3.94
N SER A 502 24.37 -11.64 -4.36
CA SER A 502 23.33 -11.08 -3.48
C SER A 502 22.96 -12.10 -2.41
N MET A 503 22.69 -11.66 -1.19
CA MET A 503 22.33 -12.58 -0.10
C MET A 503 20.90 -13.10 -0.20
N GLY A 504 20.04 -12.39 -0.92
CA GLY A 504 18.60 -12.61 -0.93
C GLY A 504 17.84 -11.30 -0.98
N GLN A 505 16.53 -11.39 -0.76
CA GLN A 505 15.61 -10.27 -0.85
C GLN A 505 14.60 -10.29 0.29
N PHE A 506 14.01 -9.14 0.59
CA PHE A 506 12.87 -8.99 1.50
C PHE A 506 11.73 -8.33 0.74
N ILE A 507 10.69 -9.08 0.40
CA ILE A 507 9.57 -8.54 -0.38
C ILE A 507 8.69 -7.64 0.49
N TRP A 508 8.22 -6.54 -0.09
CA TRP A 508 7.20 -5.66 0.46
C TRP A 508 5.82 -6.10 -0.03
N THR A 509 4.99 -6.77 0.76
CA THR A 509 5.22 -7.33 2.11
C THR A 509 4.80 -8.80 2.17
N GLY A 510 5.10 -9.48 3.28
CA GLY A 510 4.56 -10.83 3.50
C GLY A 510 3.04 -10.82 3.81
N PHE A 511 2.62 -9.92 4.68
CA PHE A 511 1.22 -9.70 5.08
C PHE A 511 0.82 -8.27 4.75
N ASP A 512 -0.43 -8.08 4.34
CA ASP A 512 -1.03 -6.76 4.40
C ASP A 512 -1.07 -6.25 5.83
N TYR A 513 -1.06 -4.94 5.96
CA TYR A 513 -1.08 -4.20 7.20
C TYR A 513 -2.08 -3.04 7.09
N ILE A 514 -2.45 -2.46 8.22
CA ILE A 514 -3.40 -1.33 8.24
C ILE A 514 -2.66 -0.04 7.84
N GLY A 515 -3.30 0.79 7.01
CA GLY A 515 -2.71 2.01 6.47
C GLY A 515 -1.87 1.79 5.21
N GLU A 516 -1.21 2.86 4.77
CA GLU A 516 -0.45 2.92 3.51
C GLU A 516 -1.18 2.25 2.31
N PRO A 517 -2.45 2.64 2.04
CA PRO A 517 -3.33 1.98 1.08
C PRO A 517 -2.98 2.29 -0.40
N THR A 518 -1.70 2.41 -0.73
CA THR A 518 -1.23 2.68 -2.09
C THR A 518 -1.81 1.64 -3.06
N PRO A 519 -2.40 2.06 -4.20
CA PRO A 519 -2.35 3.42 -4.78
C PRO A 519 -3.51 4.35 -4.38
N TYR A 520 -4.42 3.90 -3.52
CA TYR A 520 -5.66 4.57 -3.13
C TYR A 520 -5.55 5.30 -1.77
N HIS A 521 -6.71 5.67 -1.21
CA HIS A 521 -6.88 6.27 0.12
C HIS A 521 -7.87 5.43 0.97
N THR A 522 -7.76 4.11 0.84
CA THR A 522 -8.59 3.11 1.53
C THR A 522 -7.97 2.73 2.90
N ARG A 523 -8.41 1.63 3.55
CA ARG A 523 -8.04 1.35 4.94
C ARG A 523 -6.73 0.56 5.10
N ASN A 524 -6.49 -0.43 4.25
CA ASN A 524 -5.38 -1.38 4.38
C ASN A 524 -4.43 -1.31 3.17
N SER A 525 -3.23 -1.85 3.35
CA SER A 525 -2.29 -2.02 2.25
C SER A 525 -2.80 -3.04 1.22
N TYR A 526 -2.20 -3.01 0.03
CA TYR A 526 -2.41 -4.01 -1.04
C TYR A 526 -1.15 -4.85 -1.34
N PHE A 527 -0.06 -4.63 -0.60
CA PHE A 527 1.27 -5.17 -0.89
C PHE A 527 1.46 -6.63 -0.46
N GLY A 528 0.72 -7.09 0.54
CA GLY A 528 0.88 -8.38 1.16
C GLY A 528 0.62 -9.52 0.20
N GLN A 529 1.39 -10.61 0.32
CA GLN A 529 1.09 -11.87 -0.35
C GLN A 529 -0.06 -12.61 0.35
N ILE A 530 -0.36 -12.19 1.58
CA ILE A 530 -1.43 -12.66 2.44
C ILE A 530 -2.18 -11.42 2.93
N ASP A 531 -3.52 -11.44 2.93
CA ASP A 531 -4.32 -10.31 3.43
C ASP A 531 -4.27 -10.17 4.97
N THR A 532 -4.85 -9.08 5.52
CA THR A 532 -4.87 -8.82 6.97
C THR A 532 -5.61 -9.91 7.77
N ALA A 533 -6.58 -10.59 7.14
CA ALA A 533 -7.30 -11.73 7.70
C ALA A 533 -6.46 -13.04 7.67
N GLY A 534 -5.31 -13.05 7.00
CA GLY A 534 -4.45 -14.21 6.86
C GLY A 534 -4.93 -15.22 5.83
N PHE A 535 -5.64 -14.76 4.79
CA PHE A 535 -5.94 -15.53 3.61
C PHE A 535 -4.91 -15.25 2.51
N PRO A 536 -4.28 -16.31 1.94
CA PRO A 536 -3.34 -16.15 0.83
C PRO A 536 -3.99 -15.48 -0.39
N LYS A 537 -3.23 -14.59 -1.05
CA LYS A 537 -3.51 -14.11 -2.42
C LYS A 537 -2.80 -15.02 -3.43
N ASP A 538 -3.08 -14.88 -4.72
CA ASP A 538 -2.48 -15.75 -5.76
C ASP A 538 -0.94 -15.69 -5.78
N SER A 539 -0.37 -14.52 -5.48
CA SER A 539 1.07 -14.30 -5.36
C SER A 539 1.75 -15.16 -4.28
N PHE A 540 1.05 -15.53 -3.19
CA PHE A 540 1.57 -16.47 -2.19
C PHE A 540 2.04 -17.76 -2.85
N TYR A 541 1.22 -18.30 -3.76
CA TYR A 541 1.51 -19.55 -4.45
C TYR A 541 2.62 -19.39 -5.49
N PHE A 542 2.78 -18.19 -6.07
CA PHE A 542 3.94 -17.87 -6.88
C PHE A 542 5.24 -17.92 -6.08
N TYR A 543 5.31 -17.25 -4.93
CA TYR A 543 6.50 -17.31 -4.06
C TYR A 543 6.74 -18.72 -3.53
N GLN A 544 5.67 -19.45 -3.15
CA GLN A 544 5.78 -20.86 -2.80
C GLN A 544 6.38 -21.70 -3.92
N SER A 545 5.94 -21.50 -5.17
CA SER A 545 6.48 -22.23 -6.31
C SER A 545 7.96 -21.92 -6.56
N SER A 546 8.41 -20.70 -6.24
CA SER A 546 9.78 -20.24 -6.46
C SER A 546 10.73 -20.55 -5.30
N TRP A 547 10.22 -20.69 -4.07
CA TRP A 547 11.02 -20.86 -2.85
C TRP A 547 10.99 -22.26 -2.27
N THR A 548 10.14 -23.15 -2.78
CA THR A 548 10.04 -24.54 -2.33
C THR A 548 10.42 -25.53 -3.42
N SER A 549 10.84 -26.72 -3.02
CA SER A 549 11.18 -27.81 -3.92
C SER A 549 9.98 -28.72 -4.14
N TYR A 550 9.64 -29.02 -5.40
CA TYR A 550 8.58 -30.00 -5.72
C TYR A 550 8.91 -31.42 -5.22
N LYS A 551 10.18 -31.72 -4.92
CA LYS A 551 10.59 -33.02 -4.37
C LYS A 551 10.20 -33.20 -2.91
N GLU A 552 10.06 -32.11 -2.18
CA GLU A 552 9.70 -32.11 -0.75
C GLU A 552 8.24 -31.71 -0.54
N ASN A 553 7.78 -30.72 -1.29
CA ASN A 553 6.43 -30.17 -1.21
C ASN A 553 5.89 -29.85 -2.61
N PRO A 554 5.48 -30.85 -3.41
CA PRO A 554 4.92 -30.63 -4.75
C PRO A 554 3.64 -29.81 -4.65
N MET A 555 3.51 -28.76 -5.47
CA MET A 555 2.32 -27.91 -5.50
C MET A 555 1.98 -27.44 -6.90
N ILE A 556 0.69 -27.14 -7.09
CA ILE A 556 0.14 -26.44 -8.25
C ILE A 556 -1.05 -25.60 -7.76
N HIS A 557 -1.25 -24.43 -8.34
CA HIS A 557 -2.31 -23.50 -8.00
C HIS A 557 -2.87 -22.87 -9.28
N ILE A 558 -4.19 -22.97 -9.47
CA ILE A 558 -4.93 -22.26 -10.50
C ILE A 558 -5.26 -20.86 -9.97
N SER A 559 -4.71 -19.82 -10.62
CA SER A 559 -5.19 -18.45 -10.39
C SER A 559 -6.60 -18.30 -10.98
N THR A 560 -7.40 -17.39 -10.43
CA THR A 560 -8.78 -17.09 -10.82
C THR A 560 -9.81 -18.12 -10.38
N TYR A 561 -10.95 -17.63 -9.90
CA TYR A 561 -12.16 -18.45 -9.77
C TYR A 561 -12.81 -18.63 -11.16
N TRP A 562 -13.75 -19.54 -11.32
CA TRP A 562 -14.31 -19.88 -12.65
C TRP A 562 -15.80 -19.50 -12.84
N ASP A 563 -16.14 -18.21 -12.69
CA ASP A 563 -17.51 -17.68 -12.82
C ASP A 563 -17.56 -16.29 -13.49
N PHE A 564 -17.46 -16.23 -14.82
CA PHE A 564 -17.38 -14.99 -15.61
C PHE A 564 -18.54 -14.80 -16.61
N ASN A 565 -18.42 -13.82 -17.51
CA ASN A 565 -19.37 -13.62 -18.60
C ASN A 565 -19.16 -14.68 -19.69
N PRO A 566 -20.22 -15.26 -20.27
CA PRO A 566 -20.09 -16.22 -21.37
C PRO A 566 -19.24 -15.66 -22.54
N ASN A 567 -18.24 -16.43 -22.96
CA ASN A 567 -17.26 -16.09 -24.01
C ASN A 567 -16.31 -14.92 -23.70
N GLN A 568 -16.29 -14.38 -22.48
CA GLN A 568 -15.25 -13.43 -22.08
C GLN A 568 -13.88 -14.13 -22.11
N LEU A 569 -12.85 -13.45 -22.61
CA LEU A 569 -11.49 -14.00 -22.59
C LEU A 569 -10.91 -13.87 -21.18
N ILE A 570 -10.50 -15.00 -20.59
CA ILE A 570 -9.96 -15.08 -19.24
C ILE A 570 -8.49 -15.49 -19.31
N ASP A 571 -7.64 -14.70 -18.67
CA ASP A 571 -6.24 -15.06 -18.45
C ASP A 571 -6.15 -15.98 -17.23
N VAL A 572 -5.85 -17.27 -17.47
CA VAL A 572 -5.65 -18.29 -16.45
C VAL A 572 -4.16 -18.51 -16.27
N ARG A 573 -3.66 -18.17 -15.09
CA ARG A 573 -2.27 -18.40 -14.68
C ARG A 573 -2.16 -19.59 -13.74
N ILE A 574 -1.15 -20.42 -13.94
CA ILE A 574 -0.88 -21.62 -13.15
C ILE A 574 0.50 -21.50 -12.51
N MET A 575 0.55 -21.49 -11.17
CA MET A 575 1.80 -21.50 -10.41
C MET A 575 2.09 -22.92 -9.94
N SER A 576 3.30 -23.43 -10.21
CA SER A 576 3.73 -24.76 -9.74
C SER A 576 5.24 -24.78 -9.60
N ASN A 577 5.77 -25.46 -8.58
CA ASN A 577 7.21 -25.73 -8.47
C ASN A 577 7.67 -26.90 -9.35
N ALA A 578 6.74 -27.61 -10.02
CA ALA A 578 7.05 -28.71 -10.90
C ALA A 578 7.57 -28.22 -12.27
N PRO A 579 8.40 -29.02 -12.97
CA PRO A 579 8.97 -28.62 -14.27
C PRO A 579 7.96 -28.62 -15.43
N LYS A 580 6.80 -29.28 -15.28
CA LYS A 580 5.83 -29.45 -16.35
C LYS A 580 4.41 -29.41 -15.79
N ILE A 581 3.51 -28.73 -16.49
CA ILE A 581 2.10 -28.58 -16.12
C ILE A 581 1.19 -28.74 -17.33
N GLU A 582 -0.06 -29.15 -17.10
CA GLU A 582 -1.10 -29.24 -18.12
C GLU A 582 -2.44 -28.75 -17.55
N LEU A 583 -3.19 -28.02 -18.37
CA LEU A 583 -4.50 -27.47 -18.01
C LEU A 583 -5.59 -28.13 -18.86
N PHE A 584 -6.73 -28.41 -18.23
CA PHE A 584 -7.91 -28.98 -18.86
C PHE A 584 -9.12 -28.10 -18.58
N LEU A 585 -10.00 -27.96 -19.56
CA LEU A 585 -11.35 -27.40 -19.40
C LEU A 585 -12.36 -28.47 -19.80
N ASN A 586 -13.22 -28.87 -18.87
CA ASN A 586 -14.24 -29.91 -19.09
C ASN A 586 -13.63 -31.21 -19.69
N ASP A 587 -12.56 -31.70 -19.07
CA ASP A 587 -11.76 -32.86 -19.49
C ASP A 587 -11.03 -32.73 -20.85
N ILE A 588 -11.08 -31.56 -21.49
CA ILE A 588 -10.37 -31.28 -22.75
C ILE A 588 -9.05 -30.59 -22.42
N SER A 589 -7.93 -31.21 -22.81
CA SER A 589 -6.60 -30.63 -22.66
C SER A 589 -6.48 -29.34 -23.48
N LEU A 590 -5.99 -28.29 -22.82
CA LEU A 590 -5.61 -26.99 -23.38
C LEU A 590 -4.10 -26.92 -23.65
N GLY A 591 -3.42 -28.06 -23.61
CA GLY A 591 -2.00 -28.19 -23.86
C GLY A 591 -1.14 -28.08 -22.60
N CYS A 592 0.11 -28.49 -22.77
CA CYS A 592 1.10 -28.56 -21.71
C CYS A 592 2.12 -27.42 -21.82
N GLN A 593 2.57 -26.87 -20.68
CA GLN A 593 3.66 -25.91 -20.58
C GLN A 593 4.78 -26.43 -19.67
N HIS A 594 6.01 -26.00 -19.94
CA HIS A 594 7.18 -26.31 -19.12
C HIS A 594 7.62 -25.06 -18.34
N LEU A 595 8.01 -25.25 -17.08
CA LEU A 595 8.43 -24.17 -16.19
C LEU A 595 9.95 -24.25 -15.94
N GLU A 596 10.58 -23.07 -15.85
CA GLU A 596 12.03 -22.87 -15.89
C GLU A 596 12.56 -22.25 -14.58
N HIS A 597 12.31 -22.94 -13.44
CA HIS A 597 12.65 -22.42 -12.11
C HIS A 597 14.15 -22.18 -11.88
N GLN A 598 15.01 -23.05 -12.42
CA GLN A 598 16.47 -22.98 -12.18
C GLN A 598 17.17 -22.01 -13.14
N ILE A 599 16.89 -22.10 -14.43
CA ILE A 599 17.51 -21.30 -15.50
C ILE A 599 16.44 -21.04 -16.55
N GLY A 600 16.21 -19.77 -16.88
CA GLY A 600 15.18 -19.34 -17.83
C GLY A 600 14.22 -18.31 -17.23
N THR A 601 13.15 -17.97 -17.93
CA THR A 601 12.24 -16.87 -17.55
C THR A 601 10.78 -17.30 -17.40
N LYS A 602 10.41 -18.50 -17.87
CA LYS A 602 9.02 -18.99 -17.78
C LYS A 602 8.77 -19.63 -16.41
N LEU A 603 8.39 -18.83 -15.42
CA LEU A 603 8.10 -19.29 -14.05
C LEU A 603 6.62 -19.61 -13.78
N ILE A 604 5.72 -19.14 -14.65
CA ILE A 604 4.26 -19.30 -14.55
C ILE A 604 3.74 -19.86 -15.89
N GLY A 605 2.75 -20.75 -15.82
CA GLY A 605 2.00 -21.19 -16.99
C GLY A 605 0.85 -20.24 -17.28
N ASP A 606 0.72 -19.74 -18.51
CA ASP A 606 -0.32 -18.76 -18.84
C ASP A 606 -1.15 -19.25 -20.03
N TRP A 607 -2.47 -19.22 -19.88
CA TRP A 607 -3.45 -19.49 -20.93
C TRP A 607 -4.42 -18.31 -21.03
N GLN A 608 -4.89 -18.01 -22.24
CA GLN A 608 -6.03 -17.13 -22.44
C GLN A 608 -7.14 -17.93 -23.11
N ILE A 609 -8.25 -18.12 -22.41
CA ILE A 609 -9.34 -19.00 -22.86
C ILE A 609 -10.71 -18.32 -22.71
N PRO A 610 -11.63 -18.51 -23.66
CA PRO A 610 -12.99 -18.01 -23.51
C PRO A 610 -13.69 -18.75 -22.36
N TYR A 611 -14.36 -18.00 -21.48
CA TYR A 611 -15.10 -18.59 -20.39
C TYR A 611 -16.27 -19.44 -20.90
N GLU A 612 -16.22 -20.71 -20.51
CA GLU A 612 -17.31 -21.67 -20.59
C GLU A 612 -17.55 -22.22 -19.19
N ARG A 613 -18.82 -22.23 -18.76
CA ARG A 613 -19.21 -22.78 -17.45
C ARG A 613 -18.75 -24.24 -17.35
N GLY A 614 -18.09 -24.61 -16.25
CA GLY A 614 -17.56 -25.96 -16.12
C GLY A 614 -16.49 -26.10 -15.05
N HIS A 615 -15.48 -26.90 -15.36
CA HIS A 615 -14.41 -27.30 -14.47
C HIS A 615 -13.05 -27.11 -15.15
N LEU A 616 -12.19 -26.33 -14.49
CA LEU A 616 -10.77 -26.26 -14.78
C LEU A 616 -10.03 -27.25 -13.88
N HIS A 617 -9.18 -28.07 -14.49
CA HIS A 617 -8.32 -29.02 -13.81
C HIS A 617 -6.87 -28.80 -14.25
N ALA A 618 -5.97 -28.59 -13.31
CA ALA A 618 -4.54 -28.44 -13.59
C ALA A 618 -3.76 -29.57 -12.93
N VAL A 619 -2.76 -30.10 -13.64
CA VAL A 619 -1.88 -31.17 -13.15
C VAL A 619 -0.43 -30.78 -13.32
N ALA A 620 0.37 -31.10 -12.31
CA ALA A 620 1.82 -30.93 -12.29
C ALA A 620 2.51 -32.27 -12.44
N PHE A 621 3.57 -32.31 -13.26
CA PHE A 621 4.35 -33.50 -13.53
C PHE A 621 5.82 -33.34 -13.12
N ASP A 622 6.42 -34.42 -12.64
CA ASP A 622 7.87 -34.54 -12.50
C ASP A 622 8.57 -34.79 -13.86
N GLU A 623 9.90 -34.91 -13.84
CA GLU A 623 10.70 -35.20 -15.05
C GLU A 623 10.41 -36.58 -15.66
N SER A 624 9.78 -37.48 -14.91
CA SER A 624 9.36 -38.81 -15.36
C SER A 624 7.94 -38.82 -15.93
N ASN A 625 7.29 -37.65 -16.04
CA ASN A 625 5.89 -37.47 -16.41
C ASN A 625 4.89 -38.14 -15.45
N GLN A 626 5.24 -38.30 -14.17
CA GLN A 626 4.28 -38.70 -13.14
C GLN A 626 3.56 -37.47 -12.60
N ILE A 627 2.24 -37.59 -12.40
CA ILE A 627 1.45 -36.54 -11.75
C ILE A 627 1.82 -36.51 -10.27
N ILE A 628 2.27 -35.34 -9.79
CA ILE A 628 2.73 -35.13 -8.41
C ILE A 628 1.86 -34.15 -7.62
N ALA A 629 1.09 -33.30 -8.30
CA ALA A 629 0.09 -32.43 -7.70
C ALA A 629 -1.01 -32.11 -8.72
N SER A 630 -2.19 -31.74 -8.22
CA SER A 630 -3.32 -31.26 -9.02
C SER A 630 -4.09 -30.19 -8.27
N ASP A 631 -4.78 -29.33 -9.01
CA ASP A 631 -5.68 -28.31 -8.46
C ASP A 631 -6.91 -28.17 -9.35
N ASP A 632 -8.02 -27.69 -8.77
CA ASP A 632 -9.34 -27.65 -9.39
C ASP A 632 -10.05 -26.32 -9.14
N ALA A 633 -10.65 -25.75 -10.19
CA ALA A 633 -11.55 -24.61 -10.08
C ALA A 633 -12.87 -24.90 -10.80
N TYR A 634 -13.99 -24.60 -10.14
CA TYR A 634 -15.33 -24.91 -10.64
C TYR A 634 -16.14 -23.63 -10.84
N SER A 635 -17.03 -23.65 -11.82
CA SER A 635 -18.16 -22.72 -11.83
C SER A 635 -19.12 -23.05 -10.70
N PHE A 636 -19.62 -22.00 -10.05
CA PHE A 636 -20.51 -22.10 -8.89
C PHE A 636 -21.77 -21.25 -9.07
N ASP A 637 -22.81 -21.60 -8.32
CA ASP A 637 -24.06 -20.85 -8.24
C ASP A 637 -24.07 -19.86 -7.06
N ASP A 638 -25.23 -19.25 -6.80
CA ASP A 638 -25.42 -18.38 -5.63
C ASP A 638 -25.22 -19.17 -4.31
N ALA A 639 -24.77 -18.45 -3.28
CA ALA A 639 -24.60 -19.02 -1.95
C ALA A 639 -25.87 -19.72 -1.45
N ALA A 640 -25.71 -20.93 -0.90
CA ALA A 640 -26.78 -21.75 -0.37
C ALA A 640 -26.54 -22.16 1.09
N THR A 641 -25.28 -22.31 1.52
CA THR A 641 -24.93 -22.66 2.91
C THR A 641 -23.69 -21.91 3.41
N ILE A 642 -23.56 -21.83 4.74
CA ILE A 642 -22.43 -21.21 5.44
C ILE A 642 -21.55 -22.32 6.03
N GLU A 643 -20.29 -22.38 5.59
CA GLU A 643 -19.28 -23.28 6.12
C GLU A 643 -18.40 -22.57 7.16
N LEU A 644 -18.10 -23.25 8.27
CA LEU A 644 -17.24 -22.75 9.35
C LEU A 644 -16.09 -23.73 9.59
N THR A 645 -14.85 -23.26 9.41
CA THR A 645 -13.64 -24.07 9.63
C THR A 645 -12.72 -23.40 10.65
N ALA A 646 -12.49 -24.06 11.78
CA ALA A 646 -11.55 -23.59 12.80
C ALA A 646 -10.14 -24.17 12.61
N ASN A 647 -9.11 -23.35 12.85
CA ASN A 647 -7.72 -23.80 12.80
C ASN A 647 -7.36 -24.82 13.92
N LYS A 648 -8.19 -24.94 14.95
CA LYS A 648 -8.10 -25.97 16.01
C LYS A 648 -9.45 -26.21 16.68
N GLN A 649 -9.60 -27.39 17.28
CA GLN A 649 -10.85 -27.84 17.90
C GLN A 649 -10.95 -27.55 19.41
N CYS A 650 -9.83 -27.20 20.04
CA CYS A 650 -9.73 -26.98 21.48
C CYS A 650 -8.86 -25.76 21.81
N MET A 651 -9.22 -25.02 22.86
CA MET A 651 -8.47 -23.88 23.40
C MET A 651 -8.14 -24.08 24.87
N THR A 652 -7.13 -23.38 25.36
CA THR A 652 -6.87 -23.27 26.80
C THR A 652 -7.67 -22.10 27.37
N ALA A 653 -8.42 -22.32 28.47
CA ALA A 653 -9.19 -21.28 29.15
C ALA A 653 -8.27 -20.38 30.00
N ASN A 654 -7.53 -19.48 29.34
CA ASN A 654 -6.53 -18.60 29.97
C ASN A 654 -6.64 -17.13 29.52
N ALA A 655 -7.73 -16.75 28.85
CA ALA A 655 -7.99 -15.43 28.25
C ALA A 655 -7.12 -15.04 27.04
N GLU A 656 -5.99 -15.72 26.82
CA GLU A 656 -5.05 -15.46 25.72
C GLU A 656 -5.20 -16.45 24.57
N ASP A 657 -5.64 -17.69 24.81
CA ASP A 657 -5.66 -18.64 23.70
C ASP A 657 -6.70 -18.20 22.65
N LEU A 658 -6.33 -18.26 21.36
CA LEU A 658 -7.15 -17.84 20.23
C LEU A 658 -7.45 -19.02 19.30
N VAL A 659 -8.67 -19.04 18.77
CA VAL A 659 -9.04 -19.83 17.58
C VAL A 659 -9.42 -18.89 16.45
N PHE A 660 -8.99 -19.24 15.25
CA PHE A 660 -9.26 -18.54 14.01
C PHE A 660 -10.28 -19.37 13.22
N VAL A 661 -11.46 -18.80 12.98
CA VAL A 661 -12.56 -19.48 12.29
C VAL A 661 -12.78 -18.82 10.94
N THR A 662 -12.50 -19.57 9.88
CA THR A 662 -12.82 -19.18 8.51
C THR A 662 -14.30 -19.43 8.25
N ILE A 663 -14.98 -18.40 7.75
CA ILE A 663 -16.38 -18.41 7.33
C ILE A 663 -16.38 -18.36 5.80
N ARG A 664 -17.02 -19.33 5.16
CA ARG A 664 -17.14 -19.46 3.69
C ARG A 664 -18.58 -19.64 3.26
N MET A 665 -18.86 -19.27 2.01
CA MET A 665 -20.14 -19.54 1.36
C MET A 665 -19.97 -20.68 0.37
N MET A 666 -20.89 -21.64 0.43
CA MET A 666 -20.95 -22.76 -0.51
C MET A 666 -22.26 -22.68 -1.30
N ASP A 667 -22.22 -23.02 -2.58
CA ASP A 667 -23.41 -23.15 -3.41
C ASP A 667 -24.21 -24.43 -3.06
N ALA A 668 -25.30 -24.69 -3.78
CA ALA A 668 -26.17 -25.84 -3.52
C ALA A 668 -25.52 -27.19 -3.88
N GLN A 669 -24.44 -27.17 -4.68
CA GLN A 669 -23.67 -28.33 -5.11
C GLN A 669 -22.46 -28.58 -4.20
N GLY A 670 -22.16 -27.64 -3.29
CA GLY A 670 -21.04 -27.74 -2.35
C GLY A 670 -19.74 -27.17 -2.90
N HIS A 671 -19.78 -26.34 -3.96
CA HIS A 671 -18.62 -25.60 -4.42
C HIS A 671 -18.49 -24.27 -3.65
N PRO A 672 -17.25 -23.82 -3.32
CA PRO A 672 -17.04 -22.49 -2.75
C PRO A 672 -17.49 -21.39 -3.72
N VAL A 673 -18.28 -20.44 -3.23
CA VAL A 673 -18.64 -19.23 -3.98
C VAL A 673 -17.53 -18.20 -3.77
N GLU A 674 -16.45 -18.32 -4.55
CA GLU A 674 -15.20 -17.54 -4.36
C GLU A 674 -15.36 -16.03 -4.64
N ASN A 675 -16.50 -15.58 -5.18
CA ASN A 675 -16.86 -14.15 -5.28
C ASN A 675 -17.98 -13.72 -4.30
N ALA A 676 -18.33 -14.55 -3.31
CA ALA A 676 -19.37 -14.19 -2.35
C ALA A 676 -18.95 -13.00 -1.47
N ASN A 677 -19.86 -12.04 -1.35
CA ASN A 677 -19.72 -10.83 -0.56
C ASN A 677 -20.88 -10.67 0.43
N ASN A 678 -21.49 -11.77 0.87
CA ASN A 678 -22.63 -11.76 1.79
C ASN A 678 -22.28 -11.03 3.11
N ARG A 679 -23.22 -10.24 3.64
CA ARG A 679 -23.16 -9.76 5.03
C ARG A 679 -23.48 -10.91 5.98
N VAL A 680 -22.64 -11.12 7.00
CA VAL A 680 -22.89 -12.13 8.04
C VAL A 680 -22.86 -11.54 9.43
N TYR A 681 -23.57 -12.19 10.35
CA TYR A 681 -23.59 -11.88 11.78
C TYR A 681 -23.02 -13.06 12.54
N VAL A 682 -22.05 -12.78 13.42
CA VAL A 682 -21.34 -13.78 14.21
C VAL A 682 -21.71 -13.62 15.68
N LYS A 683 -22.23 -14.69 16.27
CA LYS A 683 -22.52 -14.77 17.70
C LYS A 683 -21.68 -15.88 18.33
N VAL A 684 -20.94 -15.54 19.38
CA VAL A 684 -20.15 -16.50 20.17
C VAL A 684 -20.76 -16.63 21.56
N GLU A 685 -20.98 -17.86 22.01
CA GLU A 685 -21.57 -18.19 23.30
C GLU A 685 -20.73 -19.23 24.05
N GLY A 686 -20.76 -19.18 25.39
CA GLY A 686 -20.05 -20.13 26.26
C GLY A 686 -18.63 -19.69 26.61
N ALA A 687 -17.68 -20.62 26.60
CA ALA A 687 -16.30 -20.44 27.07
C ALA A 687 -15.38 -19.67 26.10
N GLY A 688 -15.95 -18.82 25.23
CA GLY A 688 -15.21 -18.04 24.25
C GLY A 688 -15.87 -16.69 23.99
N ARG A 689 -15.09 -15.75 23.46
CA ARG A 689 -15.49 -14.37 23.17
C ARG A 689 -14.99 -13.94 21.79
N LEU A 690 -15.82 -13.25 21.02
CA LEU A 690 -15.41 -12.66 19.73
C LEU A 690 -14.52 -11.45 19.98
N VAL A 691 -13.29 -11.45 19.43
CA VAL A 691 -12.31 -10.37 19.62
C VAL A 691 -11.96 -9.62 18.34
N GLY A 692 -12.42 -10.10 17.19
CA GLY A 692 -12.30 -9.39 15.91
C GLY A 692 -12.92 -10.13 14.73
N LEU A 693 -13.32 -9.36 13.72
CA LEU A 693 -13.74 -9.82 12.40
C LEU A 693 -12.89 -9.16 11.33
N ASP A 694 -12.42 -9.93 10.36
CA ASP A 694 -11.62 -9.41 9.25
C ASP A 694 -11.87 -10.18 7.95
N ASN A 695 -11.97 -9.49 6.83
CA ASN A 695 -12.10 -10.07 5.50
C ASN A 695 -10.92 -9.73 4.58
N GLY A 696 -9.98 -8.88 5.00
CA GLY A 696 -8.84 -8.47 4.18
C GLY A 696 -9.19 -7.47 3.06
N ASP A 697 -10.42 -6.98 3.00
CA ASP A 697 -10.81 -5.95 2.04
C ASP A 697 -10.36 -4.57 2.52
N SER A 698 -9.59 -3.86 1.71
CA SER A 698 -9.11 -2.53 2.02
C SER A 698 -10.20 -1.46 1.90
N THR A 699 -11.23 -1.67 1.07
CA THR A 699 -12.33 -0.71 0.90
C THR A 699 -13.43 -0.87 1.96
N ASP A 700 -13.36 -1.91 2.79
CA ASP A 700 -14.36 -2.19 3.83
C ASP A 700 -14.17 -1.29 5.05
N SER A 701 -15.18 -0.46 5.31
CA SER A 701 -15.24 0.47 6.43
C SER A 701 -15.87 -0.12 7.70
N ASP A 702 -16.37 -1.36 7.68
CA ASP A 702 -16.91 -2.01 8.88
C ASP A 702 -15.86 -2.12 10.00
N SER A 703 -16.29 -1.98 11.25
CA SER A 703 -15.39 -2.08 12.40
C SER A 703 -14.75 -3.47 12.51
N TYR A 704 -13.44 -3.52 12.75
CA TYR A 704 -12.74 -4.75 13.14
C TYR A 704 -13.28 -5.35 14.44
N LYS A 705 -13.80 -4.51 15.33
CA LYS A 705 -14.32 -4.89 16.64
C LYS A 705 -15.84 -5.05 16.63
N GLY A 706 -16.44 -5.46 15.52
CA GLY A 706 -17.88 -5.71 15.39
C GLY A 706 -18.31 -7.18 15.52
N SER A 707 -19.62 -7.41 15.41
CA SER A 707 -20.27 -8.74 15.31
C SER A 707 -20.92 -8.98 13.94
N SER A 708 -20.78 -8.04 13.00
CA SER A 708 -21.26 -8.14 11.63
C SER A 708 -20.18 -7.66 10.66
N ARG A 709 -19.97 -8.40 9.56
CA ARG A 709 -19.08 -7.98 8.46
C ARG A 709 -19.45 -8.66 7.14
N LYS A 710 -19.08 -8.06 6.01
CA LYS A 710 -19.19 -8.66 4.68
C LYS A 710 -18.09 -9.70 4.50
N LEU A 711 -18.38 -10.76 3.76
CA LEU A 711 -17.31 -11.55 3.15
C LEU A 711 -16.65 -10.72 2.06
N PHE A 712 -15.37 -10.99 1.80
CA PHE A 712 -14.66 -10.50 0.64
C PHE A 712 -14.09 -11.68 -0.11
N SER A 713 -14.37 -11.78 -1.41
CA SER A 713 -13.99 -12.91 -2.26
C SER A 713 -14.20 -14.27 -1.56
N GLY A 714 -15.42 -14.50 -1.11
CA GLY A 714 -15.86 -15.78 -0.54
C GLY A 714 -15.45 -16.09 0.89
N LYS A 715 -14.71 -15.21 1.59
CA LYS A 715 -14.14 -15.51 2.91
C LYS A 715 -14.29 -14.36 3.92
N LEU A 716 -14.46 -14.73 5.18
CA LEU A 716 -14.36 -13.87 6.37
C LEU A 716 -13.66 -14.64 7.49
N LEU A 717 -12.85 -13.97 8.29
CA LEU A 717 -12.23 -14.50 9.49
C LEU A 717 -12.97 -14.01 10.74
N ALA A 718 -13.29 -14.92 11.64
CA ALA A 718 -13.65 -14.62 13.02
C ALA A 718 -12.55 -15.06 13.99
N MET A 719 -12.08 -14.12 14.82
CA MET A 719 -11.10 -14.38 15.87
C MET A 719 -11.82 -14.54 17.21
N VAL A 720 -11.70 -15.72 17.81
CA VAL A 720 -12.37 -16.05 19.08
C VAL A 720 -11.31 -16.32 20.15
N ALA A 721 -11.32 -15.53 21.22
CA ALA A 721 -10.46 -15.72 22.38
C ALA A 721 -11.15 -16.57 23.44
N SER A 722 -10.36 -17.28 24.25
CA SER A 722 -10.88 -18.00 25.40
C SER A 722 -11.37 -17.04 26.48
N THR A 723 -12.29 -17.51 27.33
CA THR A 723 -12.51 -16.91 28.64
C THR A 723 -11.58 -17.57 29.67
N LEU A 724 -11.79 -17.30 30.96
CA LEU A 724 -11.12 -18.01 32.05
C LEU A 724 -11.83 -19.30 32.46
N GLU A 725 -13.04 -19.54 31.93
CA GLU A 725 -13.85 -20.71 32.25
C GLU A 725 -13.65 -21.80 31.20
N SER A 726 -13.41 -23.03 31.62
CA SER A 726 -13.44 -24.18 30.72
C SER A 726 -14.88 -24.56 30.37
N GLY A 727 -15.14 -25.02 29.16
CA GLY A 727 -16.48 -25.41 28.74
C GLY A 727 -16.64 -25.48 27.22
N SER A 728 -17.88 -25.57 26.75
CA SER A 728 -18.18 -25.54 25.32
C SER A 728 -18.20 -24.10 24.80
N ILE A 729 -17.75 -23.91 23.56
CA ILE A 729 -17.85 -22.67 22.80
C ILE A 729 -18.76 -22.95 21.61
N THR A 730 -19.81 -22.17 21.44
CA THR A 730 -20.70 -22.25 20.28
C THR A 730 -20.59 -20.98 19.46
N ILE A 731 -20.33 -21.14 18.16
CA ILE A 731 -20.21 -20.05 17.20
C ILE A 731 -21.35 -20.21 16.20
N ASN A 732 -22.26 -19.24 16.16
CA ASN A 732 -23.37 -19.18 15.23
C ASN A 732 -23.13 -18.07 14.22
N VAL A 733 -23.29 -18.39 12.94
CA VAL A 733 -23.15 -17.42 11.84
C VAL A 733 -24.42 -17.42 11.01
N THR A 734 -25.01 -16.24 10.82
CA THR A 734 -26.25 -16.06 10.04
C THR A 734 -26.05 -15.06 8.91
N SER A 735 -26.67 -15.31 7.77
CA SER A 735 -26.79 -14.38 6.64
C SER A 735 -28.24 -14.39 6.12
N ILE A 736 -28.68 -13.31 5.50
CA ILE A 736 -30.06 -13.20 5.00
C ILE A 736 -30.27 -14.20 3.86
N GLY A 737 -31.36 -14.97 3.94
CA GLY A 737 -31.72 -15.96 2.92
C GLY A 737 -30.99 -17.29 3.03
N LEU A 738 -30.04 -17.45 3.97
CA LEU A 738 -29.26 -18.67 4.15
C LEU A 738 -29.59 -19.39 5.47
N PRO A 739 -29.45 -20.73 5.53
CA PRO A 739 -29.48 -21.46 6.78
C PRO A 739 -28.28 -21.06 7.66
N MET A 740 -28.49 -21.05 8.98
CA MET A 740 -27.44 -20.72 9.96
C MET A 740 -26.31 -21.76 9.92
N GLY A 741 -25.07 -21.27 9.83
CA GLY A 741 -23.87 -22.06 10.10
C GLY A 741 -23.61 -22.13 11.60
N GLN A 742 -23.24 -23.30 12.13
CA GLN A 742 -22.90 -23.49 13.54
C GLN A 742 -21.63 -24.32 13.69
N LEU A 743 -20.73 -23.88 14.56
CA LEU A 743 -19.52 -24.59 14.95
C LEU A 743 -19.45 -24.70 16.47
N LYS A 744 -19.09 -25.89 16.97
CA LYS A 744 -18.87 -26.15 18.40
C LYS A 744 -17.43 -26.52 18.66
N LEU A 745 -16.82 -25.84 19.62
CA LEU A 745 -15.45 -26.06 20.08
C LEU A 745 -15.47 -26.25 21.61
N ASN A 746 -14.31 -26.55 22.20
CA ASN A 746 -14.16 -26.66 23.65
C ASN A 746 -12.97 -25.86 24.17
N ALA A 747 -13.12 -25.30 25.37
CA ALA A 747 -12.02 -24.75 26.16
C ALA A 747 -11.71 -25.70 27.33
N VAL A 748 -10.44 -26.06 27.49
CA VAL A 748 -9.96 -26.87 28.62
C VAL A 748 -9.36 -25.99 29.70
N ALA A 749 -9.44 -26.43 30.96
CA ALA A 749 -8.92 -25.67 32.09
C ALA A 749 -7.42 -25.40 31.94
N SER A 750 -7.01 -24.17 32.20
CA SER A 750 -5.60 -23.80 32.31
C SER A 750 -5.05 -24.21 33.68
N PRO A 751 -3.88 -24.87 33.76
CA PRO A 751 -3.19 -25.07 35.04
C PRO A 751 -2.52 -23.77 35.54
N ASN A 752 -2.39 -22.76 34.68
CA ASN A 752 -1.68 -21.52 34.96
C ASN A 752 -2.63 -20.40 35.40
N LYS A 753 -2.10 -19.48 36.22
CA LYS A 753 -2.84 -18.28 36.63
C LYS A 753 -3.21 -17.42 35.41
N PRO A 754 -4.36 -16.72 35.44
CA PRO A 754 -4.73 -15.75 34.42
C PRO A 754 -3.65 -14.67 34.29
N VAL A 755 -3.32 -14.34 33.04
CA VAL A 755 -2.39 -13.27 32.68
C VAL A 755 -3.11 -12.09 32.00
N ALA A 756 -4.39 -12.26 31.68
CA ALA A 756 -5.32 -11.22 31.24
C ALA A 756 -6.68 -11.37 31.94
N SER A 757 -7.50 -10.33 31.94
CA SER A 757 -8.76 -10.25 32.70
C SER A 757 -9.99 -10.78 31.93
N ALA A 758 -9.84 -11.08 30.63
CA ALA A 758 -10.90 -11.59 29.74
C ALA A 758 -12.12 -10.66 29.60
N LEU A 759 -11.89 -9.35 29.61
CA LEU A 759 -12.95 -8.34 29.76
C LEU A 759 -13.73 -8.03 28.49
N LEU A 760 -13.14 -8.26 27.30
CA LEU A 760 -13.78 -7.89 26.03
C LEU A 760 -15.03 -8.74 25.77
N SER A 761 -16.20 -8.09 25.79
CA SER A 761 -17.44 -8.64 25.25
C SER A 761 -17.59 -8.30 23.76
N SER A 762 -18.31 -9.13 23.02
CA SER A 762 -18.72 -8.84 21.63
C SER A 762 -19.41 -7.49 21.53
N PHE A 763 -18.90 -6.58 20.70
CA PHE A 763 -19.62 -5.34 20.40
C PHE A 763 -20.76 -5.66 19.44
N GLU A 764 -21.97 -5.21 19.79
CA GLU A 764 -23.13 -5.35 18.92
C GLU A 764 -22.99 -4.38 17.74
N SER A 765 -22.98 -4.92 16.53
CA SER A 765 -23.03 -4.13 15.30
C SER A 765 -24.47 -3.76 14.97
N ILE A 766 -24.65 -2.64 14.26
CA ILE A 766 -25.95 -2.28 13.68
C ILE A 766 -26.36 -3.36 12.67
N ILE A 767 -27.62 -3.81 12.76
CA ILE A 767 -28.15 -4.82 11.85
C ILE A 767 -28.53 -4.18 10.51
N THR A 768 -27.62 -4.27 9.53
CA THR A 768 -27.89 -3.91 8.13
C THR A 768 -28.49 -5.07 7.34
N ARG A 769 -29.77 -4.97 6.95
CA ARG A 769 -30.43 -6.01 6.15
C ARG A 769 -30.23 -5.82 4.66
N GLU A 770 -29.16 -6.39 4.12
CA GLU A 770 -28.83 -6.34 2.68
C GLU A 770 -28.48 -7.73 2.12
N ILE A 771 -28.77 -7.91 0.83
CA ILE A 771 -28.22 -8.99 -0.02
C ILE A 771 -27.46 -8.28 -1.15
N PRO A 772 -26.13 -8.16 -1.07
CA PRO A 772 -25.35 -7.46 -2.09
C PRO A 772 -25.36 -8.23 -3.42
N VAL A 773 -25.21 -7.49 -4.52
CA VAL A 773 -24.84 -8.02 -5.83
C VAL A 773 -23.45 -8.62 -5.72
N ARG A 774 -23.28 -9.87 -6.14
CA ARG A 774 -21.98 -10.55 -6.23
C ARG A 774 -21.43 -10.62 -7.65
N LYS A 775 -22.32 -10.62 -8.65
CA LYS A 775 -21.99 -10.78 -10.08
C LYS A 775 -22.95 -9.99 -10.93
N ILE A 776 -22.40 -9.34 -11.96
CA ILE A 776 -23.16 -8.83 -13.10
C ILE A 776 -22.75 -9.68 -14.30
N GLU A 777 -23.69 -10.37 -14.92
CA GLU A 777 -23.45 -11.20 -16.11
C GLU A 777 -23.91 -10.45 -17.37
N LEU A 778 -22.95 -10.16 -18.24
CA LEU A 778 -23.18 -9.50 -19.54
C LEU A 778 -23.42 -10.53 -20.63
N ILE A 779 -24.49 -10.34 -21.38
CA ILE A 779 -24.96 -11.26 -22.42
C ILE A 779 -25.11 -10.49 -23.73
N SER A 780 -24.21 -10.76 -24.69
CA SER A 780 -24.34 -10.29 -26.07
C SER A 780 -24.76 -11.43 -27.00
N ARG A 781 -26.02 -11.41 -27.47
CA ARG A 781 -26.57 -12.47 -28.34
C ARG A 781 -26.21 -12.29 -29.82
N ASN A 782 -25.87 -11.07 -30.24
CA ASN A 782 -25.61 -10.72 -31.63
C ASN A 782 -24.10 -10.65 -31.96
N GLY A 783 -23.25 -11.24 -31.11
CA GLY A 783 -21.79 -11.19 -31.23
C GLY A 783 -21.16 -9.95 -30.59
N GLN A 784 -19.85 -9.78 -30.80
CA GLN A 784 -19.03 -8.73 -30.17
C GLN A 784 -18.29 -7.88 -31.22
N THR A 785 -18.66 -7.98 -32.50
CA THR A 785 -17.96 -7.33 -33.61
C THR A 785 -18.87 -6.36 -34.35
N PHE A 786 -18.42 -5.12 -34.48
CA PHE A 786 -19.05 -4.07 -35.27
C PHE A 786 -18.37 -3.95 -36.64
N THR A 787 -19.19 -3.70 -37.65
CA THR A 787 -18.74 -3.43 -39.01
C THR A 787 -19.53 -2.25 -39.58
N LYS A 788 -19.13 -1.74 -40.74
CA LYS A 788 -19.87 -0.70 -41.45
C LYS A 788 -21.35 -1.05 -41.69
N ASP A 789 -21.67 -2.34 -41.86
CA ASP A 789 -23.03 -2.83 -42.08
C ASP A 789 -23.76 -3.19 -40.77
N HIS A 790 -23.04 -3.25 -39.65
CA HIS A 790 -23.56 -3.61 -38.33
C HIS A 790 -22.92 -2.72 -37.25
N THR A 791 -23.50 -1.53 -37.07
CA THR A 791 -22.96 -0.49 -36.17
C THR A 791 -23.63 -0.47 -34.79
N ARG A 792 -24.57 -1.39 -34.52
CA ARG A 792 -25.34 -1.42 -33.27
C ARG A 792 -25.49 -2.83 -32.71
N ILE A 793 -25.20 -3.03 -31.43
CA ILE A 793 -25.36 -4.31 -30.72
C ILE A 793 -26.10 -4.07 -29.41
N ILE A 794 -26.99 -5.00 -29.05
CA ILE A 794 -27.74 -4.96 -27.78
C ILE A 794 -27.10 -5.92 -26.80
N VAL A 795 -26.89 -5.46 -25.56
CA VAL A 795 -26.35 -6.25 -24.45
C VAL A 795 -27.31 -6.21 -23.26
N GLU A 796 -27.53 -7.38 -22.66
CA GLU A 796 -28.32 -7.60 -21.45
C GLU A 796 -27.37 -7.79 -20.25
N ALA A 797 -27.64 -7.13 -19.12
CA ALA A 797 -26.99 -7.39 -17.85
C ALA A 797 -27.94 -8.11 -16.90
N ARG A 798 -27.47 -9.21 -16.29
CA ARG A 798 -28.18 -9.92 -15.21
C ARG A 798 -27.43 -9.78 -13.91
N ILE A 799 -28.17 -9.49 -12.84
CA ILE A 799 -27.62 -9.37 -11.49
C ILE A 799 -27.83 -10.68 -10.73
N TYR A 800 -26.78 -11.12 -10.05
CA TYR A 800 -26.82 -12.25 -9.12
C TYR A 800 -26.40 -11.81 -7.70
N PRO A 801 -27.06 -12.34 -6.66
CA PRO A 801 -28.23 -13.21 -6.76
C PRO A 801 -29.47 -12.44 -7.25
N MET A 802 -30.45 -13.14 -7.84
CA MET A 802 -31.64 -12.48 -8.42
C MET A 802 -32.47 -11.69 -7.40
N ASN A 803 -32.35 -12.01 -6.11
CA ASN A 803 -32.99 -11.32 -5.00
C ASN A 803 -32.07 -10.30 -4.30
N ALA A 804 -31.01 -9.85 -4.97
CA ALA A 804 -30.15 -8.78 -4.46
C ALA A 804 -30.96 -7.53 -4.09
N SER A 805 -30.51 -6.81 -3.08
CA SER A 805 -31.14 -5.57 -2.60
C SER A 805 -30.87 -4.36 -3.51
N TYR A 806 -29.85 -4.45 -4.37
CA TYR A 806 -29.41 -3.39 -5.27
C TYR A 806 -29.58 -3.83 -6.73
N HIS A 807 -29.96 -2.87 -7.58
CA HIS A 807 -30.27 -3.11 -8.99
C HIS A 807 -29.68 -2.06 -9.95
N ASP A 808 -29.05 -1.01 -9.42
CA ASP A 808 -28.41 0.04 -10.21
C ASP A 808 -27.22 -0.52 -11.01
N ILE A 809 -27.18 -0.20 -12.30
CA ILE A 809 -26.07 -0.53 -13.18
C ILE A 809 -25.58 0.73 -13.88
N ASN A 810 -24.34 1.10 -13.59
CA ASN A 810 -23.64 2.13 -14.33
C ASN A 810 -22.87 1.52 -15.51
N TRP A 811 -23.12 2.04 -16.71
CA TRP A 811 -22.54 1.56 -17.96
C TRP A 811 -21.47 2.51 -18.51
N GLN A 812 -20.38 1.93 -19.01
CA GLN A 812 -19.30 2.71 -19.62
C GLN A 812 -18.66 1.94 -20.78
N VAL A 813 -18.18 2.70 -21.77
CA VAL A 813 -17.30 2.19 -22.84
C VAL A 813 -15.86 2.56 -22.46
N THR A 814 -15.00 1.56 -22.31
CA THR A 814 -13.60 1.75 -21.89
C THR A 814 -12.62 1.09 -22.85
N ASN A 815 -11.35 1.45 -22.80
CA ASN A 815 -10.27 0.64 -23.37
C ASN A 815 -9.95 -0.56 -22.43
N ALA A 816 -8.90 -1.32 -22.76
CA ALA A 816 -8.49 -2.47 -21.98
C ALA A 816 -7.95 -2.10 -20.58
N SER A 817 -7.38 -0.91 -20.40
CA SER A 817 -6.90 -0.39 -19.12
C SER A 817 -8.00 0.29 -18.27
N GLY A 818 -9.27 0.15 -18.64
CA GLY A 818 -10.41 0.71 -17.92
C GLY A 818 -10.67 2.21 -18.13
N VAL A 819 -9.92 2.87 -19.02
CA VAL A 819 -10.10 4.30 -19.33
C VAL A 819 -11.27 4.50 -20.28
N ALA A 820 -12.15 5.46 -19.97
CA ALA A 820 -13.27 5.80 -20.85
C ALA A 820 -12.81 6.29 -22.23
N ILE A 821 -13.42 5.77 -23.31
CA ILE A 821 -13.11 6.14 -24.69
C ILE A 821 -14.39 6.41 -25.50
N GLN A 822 -14.24 7.10 -26.64
CA GLN A 822 -15.37 7.61 -27.43
C GLN A 822 -15.64 6.82 -28.73
N ILE A 823 -14.94 5.72 -28.96
CA ILE A 823 -15.10 4.92 -30.19
C ILE A 823 -16.45 4.18 -30.28
N ALA A 824 -17.16 4.08 -29.15
CA ALA A 824 -18.56 3.67 -29.09
C ALA A 824 -19.30 4.44 -27.99
N SER A 825 -20.64 4.46 -28.09
CA SER A 825 -21.51 5.01 -27.06
C SER A 825 -22.54 3.98 -26.61
N VAL A 826 -22.89 3.99 -25.33
CA VAL A 826 -23.91 3.11 -24.74
C VAL A 826 -25.16 3.91 -24.38
N LYS A 827 -26.35 3.36 -24.68
CA LYS A 827 -27.64 3.96 -24.35
C LYS A 827 -28.59 2.92 -23.77
N SER A 828 -29.21 3.23 -22.63
CA SER A 828 -30.26 2.38 -22.05
C SER A 828 -31.50 2.35 -22.94
N LEU A 829 -32.05 1.16 -23.17
CA LEU A 829 -33.24 0.93 -24.00
C LEU A 829 -34.55 0.92 -23.21
N CYS A 830 -34.49 0.80 -21.89
CA CYS A 830 -35.66 0.78 -21.02
C CYS A 830 -35.34 1.40 -19.66
N ASP A 831 -36.38 1.79 -18.92
CA ASP A 831 -36.24 2.35 -17.56
C ASP A 831 -35.52 1.41 -16.59
N ALA A 832 -35.44 0.11 -16.90
CA ALA A 832 -34.80 -0.88 -16.06
C ALA A 832 -33.25 -0.87 -16.10
N GLU A 833 -32.58 -0.05 -16.93
CA GLU A 833 -31.10 0.05 -17.03
C GLU A 833 -30.32 -1.25 -17.33
N HIS A 834 -30.95 -2.43 -17.33
CA HIS A 834 -30.32 -3.74 -17.57
C HIS A 834 -30.18 -4.11 -19.06
N LEU A 835 -30.73 -3.30 -19.97
CA LEU A 835 -30.68 -3.54 -21.41
C LEU A 835 -30.17 -2.30 -22.13
N VAL A 836 -29.03 -2.43 -22.82
CA VAL A 836 -28.36 -1.31 -23.49
C VAL A 836 -28.12 -1.58 -24.97
N GLU A 837 -28.21 -0.52 -25.77
CA GLU A 837 -27.72 -0.48 -27.15
C GLU A 837 -26.36 0.21 -27.17
N ILE A 838 -25.37 -0.48 -27.72
CA ILE A 838 -24.07 0.10 -28.05
C ILE A 838 -24.11 0.55 -29.52
N THR A 839 -23.62 1.75 -29.80
CA THR A 839 -23.42 2.27 -31.17
C THR A 839 -21.94 2.55 -31.42
N ALA A 840 -21.38 2.01 -32.51
CA ALA A 840 -20.00 2.20 -32.92
C ALA A 840 -19.80 3.50 -33.72
N HIS A 841 -18.70 4.21 -33.44
CA HIS A 841 -18.36 5.51 -34.03
C HIS A 841 -16.98 5.54 -34.71
N GLY A 842 -16.04 4.66 -34.31
CA GLY A 842 -14.72 4.56 -34.93
C GLY A 842 -14.05 3.22 -34.66
N ASP A 843 -13.02 2.91 -35.45
CA ASP A 843 -12.31 1.63 -35.41
C ASP A 843 -11.48 1.46 -34.13
N GLY A 844 -11.36 0.22 -33.67
CA GLY A 844 -10.59 -0.16 -32.50
C GLY A 844 -11.31 -1.15 -31.59
N ASP A 845 -10.61 -1.61 -30.56
CA ASP A 845 -11.15 -2.49 -29.53
C ASP A 845 -11.59 -1.68 -28.32
N PHE A 846 -12.71 -2.10 -27.71
CA PHE A 846 -13.21 -1.52 -26.47
C PHE A 846 -13.81 -2.60 -25.57
N ARG A 847 -14.12 -2.21 -24.35
CA ARG A 847 -14.90 -3.00 -23.41
C ARG A 847 -16.17 -2.29 -23.04
N LEU A 848 -17.27 -3.04 -23.06
CA LEU A 848 -18.49 -2.61 -22.39
C LEU A 848 -18.38 -3.01 -20.93
N ARG A 849 -18.40 -2.02 -20.05
CA ARG A 849 -18.32 -2.20 -18.61
C ARG A 849 -19.66 -1.90 -17.97
N ALA A 850 -20.05 -2.77 -17.04
CA ALA A 850 -21.17 -2.60 -16.14
C ALA A 850 -20.67 -2.64 -14.70
N SER A 851 -21.16 -1.73 -13.86
CA SER A 851 -20.76 -1.64 -12.45
C SER A 851 -21.95 -1.43 -11.53
N CYS A 852 -21.87 -2.00 -10.33
CA CYS A 852 -22.85 -1.81 -9.25
C CYS A 852 -22.13 -1.37 -7.98
N LYS A 853 -22.71 -0.42 -7.25
CA LYS A 853 -22.11 0.15 -6.04
C LYS A 853 -22.49 -0.57 -4.76
N ASN A 854 -23.51 -1.44 -4.79
CA ASN A 854 -24.04 -2.09 -3.58
C ASN A 854 -24.32 -1.11 -2.43
N GLY A 855 -24.85 0.08 -2.76
CA GLY A 855 -25.16 1.14 -1.81
C GLY A 855 -23.96 1.95 -1.31
N GLY A 856 -22.73 1.67 -1.77
CA GLY A 856 -21.53 2.45 -1.49
C GLY A 856 -21.31 3.64 -2.43
N ASP A 857 -20.21 4.36 -2.24
CA ASP A 857 -19.87 5.57 -3.01
C ASP A 857 -19.13 5.25 -4.33
N HIS A 858 -18.34 4.18 -4.35
CA HIS A 858 -17.57 3.67 -5.50
C HIS A 858 -18.17 2.36 -6.05
N ALA A 859 -17.67 1.87 -7.19
CA ALA A 859 -18.11 0.60 -7.74
C ALA A 859 -17.65 -0.55 -6.81
N GLN A 860 -18.49 -1.52 -6.49
CA GLN A 860 -18.04 -2.70 -5.71
C GLN A 860 -17.97 -3.95 -6.55
N ILE A 861 -18.75 -3.99 -7.63
CA ILE A 861 -18.75 -5.06 -8.61
C ILE A 861 -18.54 -4.45 -9.98
N ILE A 862 -17.56 -4.97 -10.71
CA ILE A 862 -17.29 -4.62 -12.10
C ILE A 862 -17.43 -5.89 -12.94
N SER A 863 -18.17 -5.77 -14.04
CA SER A 863 -18.23 -6.78 -15.09
C SER A 863 -17.91 -6.12 -16.42
N SER A 864 -17.19 -6.84 -17.27
CA SER A 864 -16.66 -6.30 -18.52
C SER A 864 -16.71 -7.35 -19.62
N LEU A 865 -16.92 -6.90 -20.86
CA LEU A 865 -16.95 -7.76 -22.03
C LEU A 865 -16.30 -7.05 -23.23
N GLU A 866 -15.43 -7.77 -23.95
CA GLU A 866 -14.68 -7.26 -25.11
C GLU A 866 -15.56 -7.08 -26.35
N PHE A 867 -15.27 -6.02 -27.12
CA PHE A 867 -15.86 -5.74 -28.42
C PHE A 867 -14.83 -5.15 -29.38
N SER A 868 -15.01 -5.39 -30.68
CA SER A 868 -14.10 -4.90 -31.75
C SER A 868 -14.87 -4.14 -32.83
N ILE A 869 -14.35 -3.01 -33.31
CA ILE A 869 -14.95 -2.19 -34.37
C ILE A 869 -14.00 -2.10 -35.57
N SER A 870 -14.54 -2.31 -36.78
CA SER A 870 -13.76 -2.17 -38.02
C SER A 870 -14.57 -1.54 -39.18
N GLY A 871 -13.90 -0.74 -40.02
CA GLY A 871 -14.46 -0.17 -41.24
C GLY A 871 -15.18 1.18 -41.09
N LEU A 872 -15.03 1.86 -39.95
CA LEU A 872 -15.56 3.19 -39.64
C LEU A 872 -14.49 4.31 -39.64
N GLY A 873 -13.20 3.97 -39.58
CA GLY A 873 -12.08 4.91 -39.53
C GLY A 873 -11.72 5.38 -38.12
N SER A 874 -10.60 6.11 -37.97
CA SER A 874 -10.11 6.59 -36.68
C SER A 874 -10.85 7.84 -36.20
N LEU A 875 -11.18 7.88 -34.91
CA LEU A 875 -11.73 9.05 -34.23
C LEU A 875 -10.63 9.99 -33.72
N THR A 876 -10.98 11.27 -33.62
CA THR A 876 -10.17 12.29 -32.96
C THR A 876 -10.50 12.39 -31.47
N LEU A 877 -9.53 12.80 -30.66
CA LEU A 877 -9.69 13.11 -29.24
C LEU A 877 -10.08 14.58 -29.07
N ASN A 878 -11.02 14.87 -28.18
CA ASN A 878 -11.43 16.24 -27.86
C ASN A 878 -10.56 16.81 -26.73
N PRO A 879 -9.61 17.73 -27.00
CA PRO A 879 -8.70 18.29 -26.00
C PRO A 879 -9.39 19.23 -25.00
N TYR A 880 -10.65 19.61 -25.24
CA TYR A 880 -11.45 20.43 -24.32
C TYR A 880 -12.16 19.61 -23.23
N GLN A 881 -12.04 18.29 -23.29
CA GLN A 881 -12.40 17.37 -22.21
C GLN A 881 -11.11 16.83 -21.57
N PHE A 882 -11.24 16.24 -20.38
CA PHE A 882 -10.09 15.66 -19.71
C PHE A 882 -9.60 14.41 -20.46
N ILE A 883 -8.36 14.46 -20.95
CA ILE A 883 -7.66 13.35 -21.57
C ILE A 883 -6.74 12.73 -20.52
N SER A 884 -6.98 11.47 -20.17
CA SER A 884 -6.17 10.73 -19.21
C SER A 884 -4.72 10.57 -19.68
N GLY A 885 -3.78 10.64 -18.74
CA GLY A 885 -2.34 10.56 -19.01
C GLY A 885 -1.90 9.20 -19.57
N SER A 886 -2.69 8.15 -19.37
CA SER A 886 -2.44 6.82 -19.93
C SER A 886 -2.88 6.65 -21.40
N LEU A 887 -3.62 7.63 -21.97
CA LEU A 887 -4.08 7.60 -23.37
C LEU A 887 -3.03 8.11 -24.38
N TYR A 888 -1.75 8.06 -24.05
CA TYR A 888 -0.70 8.50 -24.97
C TYR A 888 -0.61 7.58 -26.20
N SER A 889 -0.25 8.15 -27.34
CA SER A 889 -0.08 7.41 -28.60
C SER A 889 1.32 6.81 -28.73
N SER A 890 2.33 7.48 -28.18
CA SER A 890 3.73 7.01 -28.14
C SER A 890 4.54 7.73 -27.07
N TYR A 891 5.71 7.20 -26.73
CA TYR A 891 6.63 7.83 -25.79
C TYR A 891 8.09 7.55 -26.16
N GLU A 892 9.01 8.39 -25.65
CA GLU A 892 10.45 8.19 -25.69
C GLU A 892 11.00 8.22 -24.24
N GLY A 893 11.97 7.37 -23.92
CA GLY A 893 12.50 7.22 -22.56
C GLY A 893 11.81 6.08 -21.79
N GLU A 894 11.77 6.20 -20.46
CA GLU A 894 11.12 5.23 -19.58
C GLU A 894 9.88 5.85 -18.93
N ILE A 895 8.78 5.09 -18.89
CA ILE A 895 7.54 5.43 -18.20
C ILE A 895 7.09 4.26 -17.34
N SER A 896 6.23 4.57 -16.36
CA SER A 896 5.54 3.61 -15.51
C SER A 896 4.12 4.09 -15.24
N ASN A 897 3.29 3.27 -14.59
CA ASN A 897 1.93 3.65 -14.27
C ASN A 897 1.89 4.84 -13.31
N GLY A 898 1.08 5.84 -13.65
CA GLY A 898 0.65 6.86 -12.71
C GLY A 898 -0.61 6.43 -11.97
N ASN A 899 -0.85 7.04 -10.82
CA ASN A 899 -2.08 6.83 -10.06
C ASN A 899 -3.26 7.45 -10.83
N GLU A 900 -4.49 7.07 -10.49
CA GLU A 900 -5.71 7.61 -11.13
C GLU A 900 -5.67 7.54 -12.68
N ARG A 901 -5.15 6.44 -13.23
CA ARG A 901 -4.95 6.21 -14.68
C ARG A 901 -4.02 7.24 -15.35
N GLY A 902 -3.12 7.84 -14.59
CA GLY A 902 -2.07 8.73 -15.09
C GLY A 902 -0.87 7.97 -15.66
N VAL A 903 0.20 8.74 -15.92
CA VAL A 903 1.51 8.23 -16.34
C VAL A 903 2.60 8.82 -15.45
N ALA A 904 3.59 8.01 -15.08
CA ALA A 904 4.73 8.43 -14.28
C ALA A 904 6.01 8.40 -15.12
N THR A 905 6.74 9.51 -15.14
CA THR A 905 7.98 9.65 -15.90
C THR A 905 9.18 9.03 -15.18
N SER A 906 10.29 8.83 -15.89
CA SER A 906 11.52 8.32 -15.29
C SER A 906 12.15 9.29 -14.30
N ARG A 907 12.82 8.73 -13.28
CA ARG A 907 13.62 9.50 -12.31
C ARG A 907 14.98 9.91 -12.88
N ASP A 908 15.60 9.03 -13.65
CA ASP A 908 17.01 9.13 -14.04
C ASP A 908 17.19 9.50 -15.52
N SER A 909 16.10 9.60 -16.29
CA SER A 909 16.14 9.88 -17.71
C SER A 909 15.02 10.80 -18.17
N LEU A 910 15.33 11.52 -19.24
CA LEU A 910 14.43 12.33 -20.01
C LEU A 910 13.32 11.47 -20.65
N THR A 911 12.08 11.93 -20.50
CA THR A 911 10.86 11.25 -20.93
C THR A 911 10.03 12.17 -21.80
N CYS A 912 9.55 11.67 -22.94
CA CYS A 912 8.65 12.37 -23.85
C CYS A 912 7.35 11.56 -23.99
N ILE A 913 6.20 12.19 -23.85
CA ILE A 913 4.88 11.53 -23.96
C ILE A 913 4.06 12.26 -25.02
N THR A 914 3.70 11.57 -26.10
CA THR A 914 3.00 12.14 -27.26
C THR A 914 1.55 11.68 -27.34
N TYR A 915 0.63 12.62 -27.52
CA TYR A 915 -0.80 12.39 -27.76
C TYR A 915 -1.15 12.87 -29.17
N ASP A 916 -1.60 11.95 -30.02
CA ASP A 916 -1.96 12.23 -31.41
C ASP A 916 -3.48 12.46 -31.60
N ASN A 917 -3.87 12.94 -32.78
CA ASN A 917 -5.26 13.11 -33.21
C ASN A 917 -6.12 13.99 -32.29
N LEU A 918 -5.53 15.02 -31.69
CA LEU A 918 -6.25 16.01 -30.88
C LEU A 918 -6.95 17.01 -31.81
N ASP A 919 -8.28 17.06 -31.79
CA ASP A 919 -9.07 17.99 -32.58
C ASP A 919 -9.40 19.27 -31.80
N PHE A 920 -8.61 20.30 -32.03
CA PHE A 920 -8.79 21.61 -31.43
C PHE A 920 -9.86 22.47 -32.15
N GLY A 921 -10.42 22.00 -33.27
CA GLY A 921 -11.24 22.81 -34.15
C GLY A 921 -10.47 23.99 -34.75
N GLU A 922 -11.15 24.87 -35.49
CA GLU A 922 -10.48 25.92 -36.29
C GLU A 922 -9.76 26.98 -35.44
N TYR A 923 -10.34 27.42 -34.32
CA TYR A 923 -9.79 28.52 -33.54
C TYR A 923 -8.71 28.09 -32.54
N GLY A 924 -8.88 26.91 -31.96
CA GLY A 924 -7.89 26.32 -31.07
C GLY A 924 -7.76 26.94 -29.68
N SER A 925 -6.72 26.51 -28.95
CA SER A 925 -6.38 27.01 -27.62
C SER A 925 -4.87 26.94 -27.34
N ASP A 926 -4.41 27.82 -26.46
CA ASP A 926 -3.03 27.89 -25.95
C ASP A 926 -2.97 27.66 -24.43
N THR A 927 -4.11 27.43 -23.78
CA THR A 927 -4.21 27.39 -22.32
C THR A 927 -4.47 25.96 -21.88
N LEU A 928 -3.47 25.34 -21.27
CA LEU A 928 -3.41 23.93 -20.90
C LEU A 928 -3.41 23.79 -19.37
N THR A 929 -4.25 22.90 -18.83
CA THR A 929 -4.19 22.50 -17.42
C THR A 929 -3.72 21.06 -17.28
N LEU A 930 -2.71 20.85 -16.43
CA LEU A 930 -2.05 19.56 -16.14
C LEU A 930 -2.08 19.31 -14.63
N PRO A 931 -2.85 18.34 -14.12
CA PRO A 931 -2.73 17.89 -12.74
C PRO A 931 -1.46 17.05 -12.57
N ILE A 932 -0.56 17.49 -11.69
CA ILE A 932 0.77 16.89 -11.46
C ILE A 932 0.92 16.49 -10.00
N PHE A 933 1.45 15.29 -9.76
CA PHE A 933 1.99 14.86 -8.46
C PHE A 933 3.51 14.68 -8.61
N GLU A 934 4.29 15.49 -7.88
CA GLU A 934 5.76 15.41 -7.80
C GLU A 934 6.16 14.77 -6.47
N LEU A 935 7.36 14.19 -6.37
CA LEU A 935 7.73 13.32 -5.23
C LEU A 935 8.64 14.00 -4.19
N GLU A 936 9.44 14.99 -4.59
CA GLU A 936 10.60 15.45 -3.81
C GLU A 936 10.51 16.94 -3.42
N SER A 937 9.39 17.61 -3.71
CA SER A 937 9.23 19.07 -3.61
C SER A 937 10.34 19.82 -4.35
N THR A 938 10.73 19.33 -5.53
CA THR A 938 11.79 19.94 -6.34
C THR A 938 11.26 20.56 -7.63
N PRO A 939 11.75 21.75 -8.05
CA PRO A 939 11.34 22.36 -9.30
C PRO A 939 11.59 21.43 -10.50
N ALA A 940 10.53 21.14 -11.26
CA ALA A 940 10.60 20.32 -12.47
C ALA A 940 10.41 21.18 -13.73
N VAL A 941 11.31 21.04 -14.71
CA VAL A 941 11.16 21.68 -16.01
C VAL A 941 10.26 20.81 -16.90
N ILE A 942 9.21 21.41 -17.43
CA ILE A 942 8.25 20.76 -18.34
C ILE A 942 8.24 21.53 -19.66
N ARG A 943 8.43 20.83 -20.78
CA ARG A 943 8.39 21.41 -22.12
C ARG A 943 7.26 20.82 -22.94
N PHE A 944 6.61 21.65 -23.75
CA PHE A 944 5.51 21.25 -24.61
C PHE A 944 5.88 21.45 -26.09
N TYR A 945 5.56 20.48 -26.93
CA TYR A 945 5.82 20.51 -28.38
C TYR A 945 4.54 20.20 -29.17
N GLU A 946 4.41 20.81 -30.35
CA GLU A 946 3.37 20.46 -31.32
C GLU A 946 3.84 19.31 -32.21
N GLY A 947 3.51 18.07 -31.78
CA GLY A 947 3.85 16.74 -32.32
C GLY A 947 4.97 15.97 -31.58
N LYS A 948 5.74 15.11 -32.27
CA LYS A 948 6.95 14.40 -31.81
C LYS A 948 8.25 15.24 -31.72
N ARG A 949 9.04 14.91 -30.71
CA ARG A 949 10.36 15.49 -30.45
C ARG A 949 11.32 15.29 -31.64
N ASN A 950 12.07 16.35 -31.99
CA ASN A 950 13.05 16.44 -33.10
C ASN A 950 12.47 16.66 -34.51
N THR A 951 11.15 16.65 -34.70
CA THR A 951 10.52 16.98 -35.99
C THR A 951 9.90 18.40 -36.06
N GLU A 952 9.93 19.20 -34.98
CA GLU A 952 8.85 20.19 -34.71
C GLU A 952 9.14 21.42 -33.81
N LYS A 953 8.08 22.19 -33.53
CA LYS A 953 8.00 23.51 -32.89
C LYS A 953 7.74 23.45 -31.38
N LEU A 954 8.63 24.04 -30.58
CA LEU A 954 8.50 24.22 -29.13
C LEU A 954 7.38 25.22 -28.79
N LEU A 955 6.39 24.77 -28.03
CA LEU A 955 5.25 25.56 -27.54
C LEU A 955 5.59 26.33 -26.27
N GLY A 956 6.54 25.87 -25.48
CA GLY A 956 7.00 26.57 -24.28
C GLY A 956 7.80 25.67 -23.34
N SER A 957 8.53 26.29 -22.42
CA SER A 957 9.28 25.65 -21.35
C SER A 957 8.90 26.31 -20.04
N PHE A 958 8.40 25.52 -19.09
CA PHE A 958 7.82 26.00 -17.84
C PHE A 958 8.46 25.29 -16.65
N ILE A 959 8.33 25.88 -15.46
CA ILE A 959 8.78 25.29 -14.20
C ILE A 959 7.54 24.98 -13.37
N TYR A 960 7.41 23.72 -12.94
CA TYR A 960 6.49 23.32 -11.89
C TYR A 960 7.24 23.34 -10.55
N ASP A 961 6.75 24.12 -9.59
CA ASP A 961 7.40 24.37 -8.30
C ASP A 961 6.34 24.49 -7.19
N LYS A 962 5.52 23.45 -7.05
CA LYS A 962 4.60 23.32 -5.93
C LYS A 962 5.18 22.37 -4.90
N GLU A 963 4.93 22.66 -3.62
CA GLU A 963 5.24 21.73 -2.55
C GLU A 963 4.48 20.42 -2.76
N THR A 964 5.17 19.30 -2.61
CA THR A 964 4.60 17.97 -2.78
C THR A 964 3.57 17.69 -1.70
N ILE A 965 2.40 17.20 -2.13
CA ILE A 965 1.44 16.53 -1.25
C ILE A 965 1.45 15.07 -1.70
N TRP A 966 1.86 14.16 -0.80
CA TRP A 966 2.03 12.75 -1.13
C TRP A 966 0.75 12.15 -1.72
N ASN A 967 0.89 11.50 -2.88
CA ASN A 967 -0.18 10.85 -3.62
C ASN A 967 -1.36 11.77 -3.99
N VAL A 968 -1.12 13.08 -4.16
CA VAL A 968 -2.18 14.04 -4.53
C VAL A 968 -1.76 14.85 -5.75
N TYR A 969 -2.60 14.80 -6.79
CA TYR A 969 -2.44 15.62 -7.99
C TYR A 969 -2.83 17.08 -7.72
N GLN A 970 -1.98 18.00 -8.14
CA GLN A 970 -2.21 19.43 -8.05
C GLN A 970 -2.24 20.07 -9.44
N ASP A 971 -3.32 20.80 -9.75
CA ASP A 971 -3.52 21.45 -11.05
C ASP A 971 -2.46 22.52 -11.32
N ALA A 972 -1.81 22.47 -12.47
CA ALA A 972 -0.94 23.52 -13.00
C ALA A 972 -1.45 23.97 -14.36
N THR A 973 -1.65 25.28 -14.53
CA THR A 973 -2.12 25.86 -15.81
C THR A 973 -1.01 26.62 -16.50
N TYR A 974 -0.81 26.35 -17.79
CA TYR A 974 0.22 26.91 -18.64
C TYR A 974 -0.40 27.65 -19.82
N ILE A 975 0.20 28.78 -20.19
CA ILE A 975 -0.14 29.53 -21.41
C ILE A 975 0.99 29.32 -22.40
N LEU A 976 0.71 28.59 -23.48
CA LEU A 976 1.66 28.23 -24.52
C LEU A 976 1.95 29.43 -25.45
N ASN A 977 3.10 29.43 -26.11
CA ASN A 977 3.55 30.49 -27.01
C ASN A 977 2.69 30.63 -28.28
N GLN A 978 1.88 29.61 -28.58
CA GLN A 978 0.95 29.61 -29.71
C GLN A 978 -0.27 28.75 -29.41
N ARG A 979 -1.37 29.05 -30.10
CA ARG A 979 -2.57 28.21 -30.10
C ARG A 979 -2.33 26.97 -30.94
N LEU A 980 -2.76 25.83 -30.42
CA LEU A 980 -2.96 24.60 -31.18
C LEU A 980 -4.35 24.64 -31.81
N SER A 981 -4.45 24.42 -33.12
CA SER A 981 -5.71 24.40 -33.88
C SER A 981 -5.72 23.26 -34.91
N GLY A 982 -6.91 22.92 -35.41
CA GLY A 982 -7.12 21.77 -36.28
C GLY A 982 -6.86 20.44 -35.56
N ILE A 983 -6.61 19.40 -36.35
CA ILE A 983 -6.19 18.09 -35.83
C ILE A 983 -4.68 18.09 -35.75
N THR A 984 -4.13 18.01 -34.54
CA THR A 984 -2.69 18.03 -34.29
C THR A 984 -2.34 17.11 -33.12
N SER A 985 -1.10 17.21 -32.63
CA SER A 985 -0.52 16.36 -31.60
C SER A 985 0.20 17.20 -30.54
N LEU A 986 0.26 16.70 -29.31
CA LEU A 986 0.94 17.35 -28.19
C LEU A 986 1.97 16.39 -27.59
N THR A 987 3.23 16.82 -27.46
CA THR A 987 4.23 16.12 -26.65
C THR A 987 4.57 16.88 -25.38
N ILE A 988 4.60 16.15 -24.27
CA ILE A 988 5.06 16.61 -22.96
C ILE A 988 6.44 16.01 -22.70
N GLU A 989 7.43 16.85 -22.43
CA GLU A 989 8.81 16.45 -22.14
C GLU A 989 9.18 16.81 -20.69
N VAL A 990 9.72 15.84 -19.96
CA VAL A 990 10.13 15.98 -18.55
C VAL A 990 11.44 15.23 -18.29
N GLU A 991 12.34 15.83 -17.50
CA GLU A 991 13.67 15.27 -17.16
C GLU A 991 13.77 14.66 -15.77
N ARG A 992 12.65 14.54 -15.05
CA ARG A 992 12.56 14.04 -13.67
C ARG A 992 11.28 13.25 -13.49
N LYS A 993 11.20 12.51 -12.38
CA LYS A 993 10.02 11.72 -12.03
C LYS A 993 8.89 12.61 -11.52
N ILE A 994 7.86 12.74 -12.33
CA ILE A 994 6.57 13.33 -11.97
C ILE A 994 5.47 12.39 -12.43
N HIS A 995 4.34 12.45 -11.77
CA HIS A 995 3.11 11.77 -12.15
C HIS A 995 2.20 12.79 -12.83
N ILE A 996 1.71 12.47 -14.04
CA ILE A 996 0.79 13.29 -14.82
C ILE A 996 -0.55 12.55 -14.88
N LYS A 997 -1.61 13.13 -14.30
CA LYS A 997 -2.96 12.51 -14.32
C LYS A 997 -3.54 12.48 -15.73
N GLY A 998 -3.24 13.50 -16.51
CA GLY A 998 -3.85 13.79 -17.80
C GLY A 998 -3.86 15.29 -18.03
N PHE A 999 -4.62 15.77 -19.00
CA PHE A 999 -4.71 17.19 -19.32
C PHE A 999 -6.04 17.60 -19.95
N CYS A 1000 -6.33 18.90 -19.93
CA CYS A 1000 -7.37 19.50 -20.74
C CYS A 1000 -6.96 20.92 -21.15
N PHE A 1001 -7.49 21.39 -22.29
CA PHE A 1001 -7.37 22.76 -22.74
C PHE A 1001 -8.62 23.56 -22.40
N LEU A 1002 -8.42 24.84 -22.08
CA LEU A 1002 -9.52 25.79 -21.99
C LEU A 1002 -10.10 26.02 -23.39
N LYS A 1003 -11.39 25.70 -23.61
CA LYS A 1003 -12.08 26.05 -24.85
C LYS A 1003 -12.29 27.56 -24.91
N LYS A 1004 -11.62 28.23 -25.85
CA LYS A 1004 -11.79 29.67 -26.07
C LYS A 1004 -13.02 29.95 -26.92
N GLU A 1005 -13.88 30.82 -26.46
CA GLU A 1005 -15.03 31.34 -27.22
C GLU A 1005 -14.54 32.50 -28.10
N LYS A 1006 -14.28 32.21 -29.39
CA LYS A 1006 -13.64 33.15 -30.34
C LYS A 1006 -14.24 34.57 -30.32
N ALA A 1007 -15.56 34.71 -30.10
CA ALA A 1007 -16.20 36.03 -30.08
C ALA A 1007 -15.72 36.93 -28.93
N PHE A 1008 -15.40 36.36 -27.77
CA PHE A 1008 -14.98 37.12 -26.60
C PHE A 1008 -13.46 37.32 -26.51
N GLU A 1009 -12.71 36.80 -27.48
CA GLU A 1009 -11.27 37.02 -27.60
C GLU A 1009 -10.98 38.31 -28.38
N LYS A 1010 -9.78 38.85 -28.17
CA LYS A 1010 -9.30 40.00 -28.96
C LYS A 1010 -8.86 39.51 -30.34
N ILE A 1011 -9.70 39.77 -31.35
CA ILE A 1011 -9.45 39.34 -32.74
C ILE A 1011 -8.81 40.48 -33.53
N TYR A 1012 -7.61 40.25 -34.05
CA TYR A 1012 -6.98 41.21 -34.96
C TYR A 1012 -7.63 41.14 -36.33
N VAL A 1013 -7.82 42.29 -36.96
CA VAL A 1013 -8.58 42.38 -38.22
C VAL A 1013 -7.88 41.65 -39.37
N LYS A 1014 -6.55 41.50 -39.29
CA LYS A 1014 -5.77 40.68 -40.22
C LYS A 1014 -6.12 39.18 -40.18
N GLU A 1015 -6.80 38.73 -39.12
CA GLU A 1015 -7.30 37.35 -38.99
C GLU A 1015 -8.63 37.14 -39.73
N ALA A 1016 -9.09 38.13 -40.52
CA ALA A 1016 -10.28 37.98 -41.36
C ALA A 1016 -10.13 36.78 -42.30
N ASN A 1017 -11.14 35.92 -42.34
CA ASN A 1017 -11.19 34.80 -43.26
C ASN A 1017 -11.22 35.29 -44.71
N HIS A 1018 -11.90 36.40 -44.97
CA HIS A 1018 -11.91 37.06 -46.25
C HIS A 1018 -11.97 38.58 -46.13
N ILE A 1019 -11.27 39.26 -47.03
CA ILE A 1019 -11.30 40.71 -47.20
C ILE A 1019 -11.65 41.01 -48.65
N TYR A 1020 -12.77 41.70 -48.88
CA TYR A 1020 -13.26 42.08 -50.20
C TYR A 1020 -13.42 43.59 -50.28
N GLY A 1021 -13.19 44.22 -51.43
CA GLY A 1021 -13.52 45.64 -51.64
C GLY A 1021 -12.56 46.39 -52.55
N ASP A 1022 -12.88 47.67 -52.77
CA ASP A 1022 -12.25 48.49 -53.83
C ASP A 1022 -10.97 49.20 -53.38
N THR A 1023 -10.80 49.49 -52.07
CA THR A 1023 -9.66 50.26 -51.55
C THR A 1023 -9.34 49.90 -50.10
N PHE A 1024 -8.22 49.22 -49.88
CA PHE A 1024 -7.62 48.96 -48.56
C PHE A 1024 -6.15 48.56 -48.72
N THR A 1025 -5.35 48.67 -47.66
CA THR A 1025 -3.98 48.16 -47.58
C THR A 1025 -3.83 47.31 -46.34
N ILE A 1026 -3.37 46.07 -46.48
CA ILE A 1026 -3.08 45.20 -45.34
C ILE A 1026 -1.68 45.51 -44.83
N SER A 1027 -1.56 45.97 -43.59
CA SER A 1027 -0.28 46.19 -42.92
C SER A 1027 0.01 45.04 -41.93
N SER A 1028 1.12 45.11 -41.19
CA SER A 1028 1.56 44.02 -40.31
C SER A 1028 0.63 43.80 -39.09
N HIS A 1029 -0.15 44.82 -38.69
CA HIS A 1029 -0.96 44.81 -37.47
C HIS A 1029 -2.41 45.32 -37.66
N CYS A 1030 -2.77 45.87 -38.82
CA CYS A 1030 -4.11 46.40 -39.10
C CYS A 1030 -4.43 46.36 -40.61
N VAL A 1031 -5.68 46.65 -40.94
CA VAL A 1031 -6.09 46.96 -42.32
C VAL A 1031 -6.33 48.46 -42.39
N GLU A 1032 -5.54 49.13 -43.23
CA GLU A 1032 -5.47 50.59 -43.32
C GLU A 1032 -6.12 51.09 -44.60
N GLY A 1033 -6.59 52.34 -44.57
CA GLY A 1033 -7.23 53.02 -45.70
C GLY A 1033 -8.47 52.28 -46.19
N ILE A 1034 -9.25 51.69 -45.27
CA ILE A 1034 -10.49 50.97 -45.59
C ILE A 1034 -11.48 51.97 -46.15
N GLY A 1035 -11.63 51.93 -47.48
CA GLY A 1035 -12.45 52.83 -48.27
C GLY A 1035 -13.84 52.25 -48.56
N ASN A 1036 -14.36 52.59 -49.75
CA ASN A 1036 -15.71 52.22 -50.14
C ASN A 1036 -15.86 50.72 -50.41
N ASN A 1037 -17.00 50.16 -50.00
CA ASN A 1037 -17.44 48.79 -50.28
C ASN A 1037 -16.47 47.70 -49.78
N VAL A 1038 -15.71 47.98 -48.72
CA VAL A 1038 -14.85 46.96 -48.11
C VAL A 1038 -15.66 46.12 -47.13
N SER A 1039 -15.49 44.80 -47.16
CA SER A 1039 -16.09 43.85 -46.23
C SER A 1039 -15.01 42.95 -45.63
N LEU A 1040 -15.03 42.81 -44.31
CA LEU A 1040 -14.11 41.97 -43.55
C LEU A 1040 -14.92 40.86 -42.88
N GLU A 1041 -14.79 39.64 -43.37
CA GLU A 1041 -15.58 38.48 -42.95
C GLU A 1041 -14.78 37.62 -41.96
N PHE A 1042 -15.41 37.31 -40.83
CA PHE A 1042 -14.91 36.45 -39.76
C PHE A 1042 -15.89 35.31 -39.53
N LYS A 1043 -15.52 34.12 -39.99
CA LYS A 1043 -16.31 32.89 -39.82
C LYS A 1043 -16.11 32.30 -38.44
N ASN A 1044 -17.05 31.44 -38.04
CA ASN A 1044 -16.97 30.60 -36.85
C ASN A 1044 -16.70 31.39 -35.55
N MET A 1045 -17.34 32.55 -35.41
CA MET A 1045 -17.34 33.35 -34.19
C MET A 1045 -18.30 32.70 -33.19
N ASP A 1046 -17.75 32.06 -32.15
CA ASP A 1046 -18.51 31.38 -31.10
C ASP A 1046 -18.86 32.36 -29.98
N PHE A 1047 -20.15 32.70 -29.85
CA PHE A 1047 -20.72 33.55 -28.81
C PHE A 1047 -21.25 32.77 -27.59
N GLY A 1048 -21.12 31.43 -27.62
CA GLY A 1048 -21.57 30.55 -26.54
C GLY A 1048 -23.05 30.72 -26.18
N ASN A 1049 -23.41 30.21 -25.00
CA ASN A 1049 -24.76 30.35 -24.43
C ASN A 1049 -24.95 31.68 -23.68
N ARG A 1050 -23.85 32.34 -23.29
CA ARG A 1050 -23.87 33.64 -22.60
C ARG A 1050 -24.33 34.75 -23.53
N GLY A 1051 -23.87 34.70 -24.78
CA GLY A 1051 -24.12 35.70 -25.81
C GLY A 1051 -23.48 37.06 -25.53
N ALA A 1052 -23.14 37.80 -26.58
CA ALA A 1052 -22.54 39.13 -26.46
C ALA A 1052 -23.54 40.21 -26.84
N GLY A 1053 -23.64 41.25 -26.00
CA GLY A 1053 -24.48 42.43 -26.23
C GLY A 1053 -23.69 43.68 -26.59
N LYS A 1054 -22.36 43.60 -26.65
CA LYS A 1054 -21.49 44.71 -27.03
C LYS A 1054 -20.41 44.27 -27.98
N VAL A 1055 -19.95 45.19 -28.81
CA VAL A 1055 -18.74 45.08 -29.63
C VAL A 1055 -17.80 46.21 -29.30
N ILE A 1056 -16.53 45.86 -29.14
CA ILE A 1056 -15.42 46.76 -28.87
C ILE A 1056 -14.56 46.75 -30.11
N ILE A 1057 -14.30 47.92 -30.69
CA ILE A 1057 -13.52 48.10 -31.91
C ILE A 1057 -12.37 49.05 -31.62
N CYS A 1058 -11.17 48.68 -32.04
CA CYS A 1058 -9.99 49.53 -32.01
C CYS A 1058 -9.56 49.90 -33.42
N GLY A 1059 -9.52 51.19 -33.70
CA GLY A 1059 -9.12 51.71 -35.00
C GLY A 1059 -8.89 53.21 -35.00
N ARG A 1060 -8.46 53.73 -36.15
CA ARG A 1060 -8.26 55.16 -36.40
C ARG A 1060 -9.29 55.63 -37.44
N CYS A 1061 -9.96 56.74 -37.18
CA CYS A 1061 -11.00 57.29 -38.06
C CYS A 1061 -10.59 58.71 -38.51
N PRO A 1062 -9.93 58.87 -39.68
CA PRO A 1062 -9.44 60.17 -40.15
C PRO A 1062 -10.54 61.17 -40.57
N ILE A 1063 -11.81 60.74 -40.60
CA ILE A 1063 -12.98 61.55 -40.97
C ILE A 1063 -13.88 61.81 -39.76
N ASP A 1064 -14.74 62.84 -39.82
CA ASP A 1064 -15.62 63.27 -38.72
C ASP A 1064 -16.43 62.12 -38.12
N ARG A 1065 -17.02 61.28 -38.99
CA ARG A 1065 -17.75 60.06 -38.61
C ARG A 1065 -17.60 58.98 -39.68
N ASN A 1066 -17.39 57.75 -39.25
CA ASN A 1066 -17.37 56.58 -40.13
C ASN A 1066 -18.41 55.55 -39.66
N THR A 1067 -19.40 55.24 -40.50
CA THR A 1067 -20.44 54.26 -40.17
C THR A 1067 -20.05 52.90 -40.71
N ILE A 1068 -20.00 51.90 -39.84
CA ILE A 1068 -19.80 50.50 -40.20
C ILE A 1068 -21.06 49.69 -39.92
N GLN A 1069 -21.36 48.74 -40.79
CA GLN A 1069 -22.39 47.74 -40.53
C GLN A 1069 -21.71 46.45 -40.06
N ILE A 1070 -22.25 45.83 -39.03
CA ILE A 1070 -21.78 44.55 -38.47
C ILE A 1070 -22.87 43.54 -38.72
N HIS A 1071 -22.63 42.65 -39.68
CA HIS A 1071 -23.58 41.63 -40.09
C HIS A 1071 -23.26 40.35 -39.31
N PHE A 1072 -24.24 39.81 -38.61
CA PHE A 1072 -24.16 38.51 -37.96
C PHE A 1072 -25.09 37.56 -38.70
N HIS A 1073 -24.54 36.46 -39.23
CA HIS A 1073 -25.36 35.47 -39.92
C HIS A 1073 -24.95 34.04 -39.63
N ASN A 1074 -25.95 33.17 -39.50
CA ASN A 1074 -25.86 31.71 -39.55
C ASN A 1074 -27.14 31.15 -40.21
N GLU A 1075 -27.33 29.82 -40.20
CA GLU A 1075 -28.50 29.19 -40.86
C GLU A 1075 -29.87 29.61 -40.27
N ALA A 1076 -29.92 30.12 -39.03
CA ALA A 1076 -31.15 30.43 -38.30
C ALA A 1076 -31.26 31.89 -37.80
N PHE A 1077 -30.20 32.69 -37.94
CA PHE A 1077 -30.09 34.05 -37.42
C PHE A 1077 -29.40 34.93 -38.45
N ASP A 1078 -29.99 36.08 -38.75
CA ASP A 1078 -29.43 37.10 -39.64
C ASP A 1078 -29.78 38.47 -39.06
N SER A 1079 -28.78 39.29 -38.78
CA SER A 1079 -28.96 40.62 -38.20
C SER A 1079 -27.86 41.58 -38.61
N ILE A 1080 -28.22 42.85 -38.74
CA ILE A 1080 -27.30 43.93 -39.09
C ILE A 1080 -27.36 44.98 -37.98
N GLU A 1081 -26.20 45.23 -37.37
CA GLU A 1081 -26.01 46.25 -36.36
C GLU A 1081 -25.17 47.39 -36.94
N ILE A 1082 -25.33 48.61 -36.43
CA ILE A 1082 -24.63 49.79 -36.94
C ILE A 1082 -23.76 50.37 -35.83
N ALA A 1083 -22.49 50.59 -36.12
CA ALA A 1083 -21.59 51.33 -35.25
C ALA A 1083 -21.10 52.61 -35.94
N GLU A 1084 -21.30 53.76 -35.30
CA GLU A 1084 -20.80 55.07 -35.75
C GLU A 1084 -19.49 55.40 -35.03
N LEU A 1085 -18.37 55.24 -35.71
CA LEU A 1085 -17.04 55.56 -35.18
C LEU A 1085 -16.80 57.07 -35.28
N ASN A 1086 -16.43 57.69 -34.16
CA ASN A 1086 -16.07 59.11 -34.12
C ASN A 1086 -14.64 59.32 -34.64
N HIS A 1087 -14.37 60.53 -35.14
CA HIS A 1087 -13.03 60.98 -35.54
C HIS A 1087 -11.97 60.69 -34.48
N SER A 1088 -10.84 60.14 -34.93
CA SER A 1088 -9.64 59.95 -34.11
C SER A 1088 -8.39 59.97 -34.99
N ASP A 1089 -7.38 60.75 -34.57
CA ASP A 1089 -6.05 60.82 -35.18
C ASP A 1089 -5.14 59.63 -34.77
N HIS A 1090 -5.55 58.88 -33.74
CA HIS A 1090 -4.81 57.74 -33.19
C HIS A 1090 -5.68 56.46 -33.17
N PHE A 1091 -5.06 55.31 -32.94
CA PHE A 1091 -5.81 54.07 -32.72
C PHE A 1091 -6.50 54.14 -31.35
N GLU A 1092 -7.82 54.23 -31.34
CA GLU A 1092 -8.63 54.34 -30.13
C GLU A 1092 -9.67 53.23 -30.05
N VAL A 1093 -10.04 52.87 -28.82
CA VAL A 1093 -11.02 51.84 -28.51
C VAL A 1093 -12.39 52.47 -28.32
N GLN A 1094 -13.36 52.07 -29.13
CA GLN A 1094 -14.76 52.50 -29.04
C GLN A 1094 -15.65 51.28 -28.80
N THR A 1095 -16.66 51.42 -27.94
CA THR A 1095 -17.59 50.34 -27.56
C THR A 1095 -18.99 50.68 -28.04
N PHE A 1096 -19.67 49.70 -28.62
CA PHE A 1096 -21.02 49.84 -29.17
C PHE A 1096 -21.93 48.76 -28.61
N ASP A 1097 -23.13 49.14 -28.20
CA ASP A 1097 -24.18 48.17 -27.86
C ASP A 1097 -24.71 47.55 -29.16
N ILE A 1098 -24.88 46.23 -29.13
CA ILE A 1098 -25.48 45.44 -30.21
C ILE A 1098 -26.62 44.61 -29.64
N ARG A 1099 -27.53 44.17 -30.51
CA ARG A 1099 -28.46 43.10 -30.12
C ARG A 1099 -27.67 41.89 -29.64
N ARG A 1100 -28.13 41.26 -28.55
CA ARG A 1100 -27.44 40.10 -28.00
C ARG A 1100 -27.39 38.93 -29.00
N VAL A 1101 -26.18 38.50 -29.34
CA VAL A 1101 -25.90 37.42 -30.30
C VAL A 1101 -25.42 36.18 -29.56
N PHE A 1102 -25.88 34.99 -29.97
CA PHE A 1102 -25.56 33.70 -29.33
C PHE A 1102 -25.08 32.67 -30.35
N GLY A 1103 -24.41 31.63 -29.85
CA GLY A 1103 -23.96 30.48 -30.64
C GLY A 1103 -22.94 30.83 -31.72
N MET A 1104 -22.78 29.94 -32.70
CA MET A 1104 -21.83 30.12 -33.80
C MET A 1104 -22.39 31.08 -34.87
N GLN A 1105 -21.59 32.08 -35.27
CA GLN A 1105 -21.96 33.06 -36.28
C GLN A 1105 -20.81 33.33 -37.26
N THR A 1106 -21.15 33.78 -38.45
CA THR A 1106 -20.23 34.56 -39.28
C THR A 1106 -20.49 36.04 -39.02
N VAL A 1107 -19.42 36.80 -38.76
CA VAL A 1107 -19.46 38.23 -38.50
C VAL A 1107 -18.77 38.95 -39.65
N THR A 1108 -19.48 39.84 -40.33
CA THR A 1108 -18.93 40.63 -41.43
C THR A 1108 -19.02 42.11 -41.14
N PHE A 1109 -17.88 42.79 -41.10
CA PHE A 1109 -17.81 44.24 -40.99
C PHE A 1109 -17.84 44.86 -42.39
N VAL A 1110 -18.90 45.59 -42.71
CA VAL A 1110 -19.13 46.21 -44.02
C VAL A 1110 -18.96 47.73 -43.93
N PHE A 1111 -18.08 48.25 -44.76
CA PHE A 1111 -17.71 49.66 -44.86
C PHE A 1111 -18.39 50.27 -46.09
N LEU A 1112 -19.35 51.16 -45.84
CA LEU A 1112 -20.21 51.76 -46.88
C LEU A 1112 -19.48 52.87 -47.67
N PRO A 1113 -20.01 53.30 -48.83
CA PRO A 1113 -19.46 54.44 -49.57
C PRO A 1113 -19.31 55.70 -48.70
N GLY A 1114 -18.14 56.32 -48.73
CA GLY A 1114 -17.74 57.44 -47.89
C GLY A 1114 -16.81 57.06 -46.73
N SER A 1115 -16.53 55.77 -46.52
CA SER A 1115 -15.70 55.30 -45.42
C SER A 1115 -14.21 55.63 -45.59
N ASN A 1116 -13.52 55.89 -44.48
CA ASN A 1116 -12.07 55.92 -44.37
C ASN A 1116 -11.71 55.53 -42.93
N PHE A 1117 -11.24 54.31 -42.73
CA PHE A 1117 -10.95 53.77 -41.40
C PHE A 1117 -9.71 52.86 -41.42
N ASP A 1118 -8.92 52.89 -40.36
CA ASP A 1118 -7.87 51.90 -40.13
C ASP A 1118 -8.29 51.00 -38.99
N PHE A 1119 -8.51 49.72 -39.27
CA PHE A 1119 -9.08 48.79 -38.31
C PHE A 1119 -7.99 47.84 -37.78
N GLN A 1120 -7.79 47.84 -36.47
CA GLN A 1120 -6.74 47.06 -35.82
C GLN A 1120 -7.26 45.73 -35.22
N TRP A 1121 -8.21 45.81 -34.31
CA TRP A 1121 -8.77 44.63 -33.64
C TRP A 1121 -10.18 44.91 -33.11
N PHE A 1122 -10.94 43.85 -32.85
CA PHE A 1122 -12.22 43.93 -32.18
C PHE A 1122 -12.41 42.78 -31.18
N ARG A 1123 -13.42 42.90 -30.31
CA ARG A 1123 -13.84 41.89 -29.33
C ARG A 1123 -15.31 42.08 -28.99
N PHE A 1124 -16.03 41.02 -28.63
CA PHE A 1124 -17.39 41.11 -28.12
C PHE A 1124 -17.48 40.91 -26.60
N GLU A 1125 -18.53 41.43 -25.95
CA GLU A 1125 -18.77 41.34 -24.48
C GLU A 1125 -20.22 41.02 -24.08
#